data_AF-A0A511HQ10-F1
#
_entry.id   AF-A0A511HQ10-F1
#
_cell.length_a   1.000
_cell.length_b   1.000
_cell.length_c   1.000
_cell.angle_alpha   90.00
_cell.angle_beta   90.00
_cell.angle_gamma   90.00
#
_symmetry.space_group_name_H-M   'P 1'
#
loop_
_entity.id
_entity.type
_entity.pdbx_description
1 polymer ?
#
loop_
_entity_poly.entity_id
_entity_poly.type
_entity_poly.pdbx_seq_one_letter_code
_entity_poly.pdbx_strand_id
1 'polypeptide(L)'
;MIFSTQVSCDGPSISTPWERHQIQPLRDETWYGTFTYKFEQWSDSDDGHTSGCLSQATKSTYRNTTTIDVISDENGARIAVTSDTRSRDTETREECSGCIRTEIDDLRRKANGTTEADIYIGVSLEDGISLLDIAGWDSVIENIKRVRKVHNTCTGNSENTTQGTDEIYSYFSELGEVQTGHTPGQLIVHGASEEVDDGSSSLHYRITKTWRFTNYPHVRLVIDAVNLDNWRPLGTVWNGTGSPPTTPGATLSLVASLHPKPSVAPNPIPKATKITFKIVESSNVPGDAMNSPLDNAANSLRDLQFQAGQNPAMTFVDVDTIHTPSGLVEEASAVLSSFDWGAYGSVTAEAVLEDGTVLTARFRDTGDNPMRIPKRESTSYIADSWRLAAGVADLPDSSDEETLSGGAGDGHSGDGLTLYEEYRGFVANGQWGTTDPAKVEFHVYNGLHSYPSILTQVTAGIQTFKNATGLNVHSNYREADFEQASDPSDIDPSKRVINFNALHEGGRHRVDQHIIMLMPSINPLSVVSQTHRGPSSPVNIPMIEIGQMTDPGDIAGTVAHELAHSANVPHHGENGHDFVTWIPQVTDYLEISTATPAPGVPITLRMEADGSLAPILANPLQMLLLSIEVTDPTKGSRFGGDENCLIRYYGANAVKWNSKPSAERFLILPRETPGTQLCSDGLGKTFNATVRPDYSPPESRPSRHGHAAPNRGNCIHRICINDAHAHIPQNAP
;
A
#
# COMPACT_ATOMS: atom_id res chain seq x y z
N MET A 1 38.53 -62.72 40.41
CA MET A 1 37.97 -64.02 39.99
C MET A 1 38.55 -64.29 38.61
N ILE A 2 39.70 -64.97 38.48
CA ILE A 2 39.88 -66.44 38.34
C ILE A 2 39.02 -66.97 37.14
N PHE A 3 39.47 -67.62 36.04
CA PHE A 3 40.65 -68.38 35.55
C PHE A 3 40.89 -68.03 34.03
N SER A 4 42.14 -67.97 33.50
CA SER A 4 42.89 -69.01 32.72
C SER A 4 42.15 -69.59 31.47
N THR A 5 42.75 -69.83 30.31
CA THR A 5 44.07 -70.43 30.01
C THR A 5 44.58 -70.09 28.60
N GLN A 6 45.91 -70.00 28.45
CA GLN A 6 46.68 -70.05 27.21
C GLN A 6 46.60 -71.43 26.52
N VAL A 7 46.73 -71.47 25.19
CA VAL A 7 47.72 -72.33 24.52
C VAL A 7 48.33 -71.54 23.35
N SER A 8 49.65 -71.37 23.40
CA SER A 8 50.49 -70.88 22.31
C SER A 8 50.98 -72.04 21.45
N CYS A 9 51.33 -71.74 20.19
CA CYS A 9 52.48 -72.31 19.49
C CYS A 9 53.03 -71.22 18.55
N ASP A 10 54.18 -70.64 18.90
CA ASP A 10 55.10 -69.90 18.02
C ASP A 10 55.59 -70.84 16.89
N GLY A 11 55.97 -70.47 15.65
CA GLY A 11 56.23 -69.26 14.84
C GLY A 11 56.88 -69.78 13.51
N PRO A 12 57.60 -69.01 12.65
CA PRO A 12 57.53 -67.59 12.28
C PRO A 12 57.48 -67.35 10.74
N SER A 13 57.04 -66.18 10.28
CA SER A 13 57.69 -65.32 9.24
C SER A 13 56.72 -64.38 8.50
N ILE A 14 56.82 -63.11 8.88
CA ILE A 14 56.81 -61.87 8.07
C ILE A 14 56.06 -61.90 6.72
N SER A 15 54.84 -61.33 6.70
CA SER A 15 54.47 -60.26 5.76
C SER A 15 53.36 -59.40 6.37
N THR A 16 53.53 -58.09 6.28
CA THR A 16 52.73 -57.04 6.90
C THR A 16 51.25 -57.08 6.48
N PRO A 17 50.28 -57.03 7.41
CA PRO A 17 48.89 -56.75 7.06
C PRO A 17 48.72 -55.24 6.85
N TRP A 18 48.27 -54.85 5.67
CA TRP A 18 47.69 -53.53 5.46
C TRP A 18 46.44 -53.43 6.34
N GLU A 19 46.49 -52.56 7.35
CA GLU A 19 45.32 -52.12 8.08
C GLU A 19 44.36 -51.46 7.08
N ARG A 20 43.16 -52.04 6.90
CA ARG A 20 42.04 -51.29 6.32
C ARG A 20 41.67 -50.21 7.33
N HIS A 21 42.14 -48.99 7.11
CA HIS A 21 41.47 -47.82 7.64
C HIS A 21 40.07 -47.79 7.01
N GLN A 22 39.04 -48.08 7.81
CA GLN A 22 37.67 -47.70 7.47
C GLN A 22 37.61 -46.17 7.49
N ILE A 23 37.79 -45.56 6.32
CA ILE A 23 37.54 -44.15 6.12
C ILE A 23 36.02 -43.99 6.02
N GLN A 24 35.44 -43.20 6.92
CA GLN A 24 34.04 -42.78 6.79
C GLN A 24 33.95 -41.78 5.63
N PRO A 25 33.06 -41.98 4.63
CA PRO A 25 32.84 -40.99 3.59
C PRO A 25 32.28 -39.70 4.21
N LEU A 26 32.60 -38.55 3.60
CA LEU A 26 31.94 -37.27 3.88
C LEU A 26 30.45 -37.43 3.54
N ARG A 27 29.63 -37.82 4.52
CA ARG A 27 28.22 -38.20 4.33
C ARG A 27 27.27 -37.03 4.19
N ASP A 28 27.74 -35.79 4.35
CA ASP A 28 26.86 -34.67 4.69
C ASP A 28 26.84 -33.53 3.64
N GLU A 29 27.44 -33.72 2.47
CA GLU A 29 27.43 -32.69 1.41
C GLU A 29 26.44 -33.04 0.30
N THR A 30 25.51 -32.13 0.03
CA THR A 30 24.53 -32.24 -1.07
C THR A 30 25.15 -31.63 -2.33
N TRP A 31 25.44 -32.48 -3.31
CA TRP A 31 26.01 -32.11 -4.59
C TRP A 31 24.92 -32.11 -5.66
N TYR A 32 24.89 -31.06 -6.47
CA TYR A 32 24.02 -30.95 -7.63
C TYR A 32 24.87 -31.03 -8.87
N GLY A 33 24.49 -31.85 -9.85
CA GLY A 33 25.28 -31.94 -11.06
C GLY A 33 24.56 -32.44 -12.28
N THR A 34 25.15 -32.14 -13.43
CA THR A 34 24.75 -32.67 -14.73
C THR A 34 25.79 -33.68 -15.18
N PHE A 35 25.33 -34.87 -15.54
CA PHE A 35 26.13 -35.88 -16.24
C PHE A 35 25.61 -36.00 -17.67
N THR A 36 26.49 -35.81 -18.63
CA THR A 36 26.23 -35.90 -20.05
C THR A 36 26.93 -37.13 -20.60
N TYR A 37 26.16 -38.02 -21.20
CA TYR A 37 26.66 -39.15 -21.97
C TYR A 37 26.40 -38.90 -23.44
N LYS A 38 27.43 -38.96 -24.26
CA LYS A 38 27.36 -38.79 -25.70
C LYS A 38 27.97 -40.00 -26.39
N PHE A 39 27.18 -40.64 -27.24
CA PHE A 39 27.62 -41.74 -28.09
C PHE A 39 27.61 -41.28 -29.55
N GLU A 40 28.74 -41.43 -30.23
CA GLU A 40 28.91 -41.16 -31.65
C GLU A 40 29.45 -42.42 -32.32
N GLN A 41 28.84 -42.83 -33.43
CA GLN A 41 29.29 -43.98 -34.22
C GLN A 41 29.51 -43.55 -35.67
N TRP A 42 30.58 -44.04 -36.28
CA TRP A 42 30.85 -43.88 -37.71
C TRP A 42 31.51 -45.14 -38.27
N SER A 43 31.44 -45.33 -39.58
CA SER A 43 32.12 -46.44 -40.28
C SER A 43 33.04 -45.88 -41.35
N ASP A 44 34.19 -46.50 -41.53
CA ASP A 44 35.07 -46.21 -42.67
C ASP A 44 34.64 -47.11 -43.84
N SER A 45 33.97 -46.54 -44.83
CA SER A 45 33.61 -47.27 -46.05
C SER A 45 34.74 -47.14 -47.06
N ASP A 46 35.74 -48.01 -47.01
CA ASP A 46 36.74 -48.11 -48.08
C ASP A 46 37.30 -49.54 -48.21
N ASP A 47 36.41 -50.55 -48.22
CA ASP A 47 36.78 -51.89 -48.67
C ASP A 47 36.37 -52.08 -50.14
N GLY A 48 37.32 -51.76 -51.02
CA GLY A 48 37.24 -52.01 -52.46
C GLY A 48 37.15 -53.51 -52.77
N HIS A 49 35.93 -54.05 -52.77
CA HIS A 49 35.61 -55.30 -53.44
C HIS A 49 34.69 -55.07 -54.64
N THR A 50 35.31 -55.16 -55.81
CA THR A 50 34.68 -55.11 -57.13
C THR A 50 33.83 -56.36 -57.37
N SER A 51 32.51 -56.24 -57.17
CA SER A 51 31.55 -56.96 -58.02
C SER A 51 30.20 -56.25 -58.03
N GLY A 52 30.02 -55.36 -59.02
CA GLY A 52 28.76 -55.22 -59.72
C GLY A 52 27.57 -54.57 -59.00
N CYS A 53 27.76 -53.56 -58.15
CA CYS A 53 26.77 -52.51 -57.87
C CYS A 53 27.51 -51.27 -57.32
N LEU A 54 27.33 -50.11 -57.95
CA LEU A 54 27.90 -48.84 -57.50
C LEU A 54 27.20 -48.39 -56.22
N SER A 55 27.82 -48.57 -55.05
CA SER A 55 27.37 -47.93 -53.80
C SER A 55 28.15 -46.64 -53.59
N GLN A 56 27.48 -45.49 -53.70
CA GLN A 56 28.01 -44.25 -53.11
C GLN A 56 28.06 -44.40 -51.59
N ALA A 57 29.21 -44.10 -50.99
CA ALA A 57 29.42 -44.09 -49.56
C ALA A 57 28.44 -43.11 -48.88
N THR A 58 27.56 -43.63 -48.02
CA THR A 58 26.70 -42.83 -47.14
C THR A 58 27.32 -42.81 -45.74
N LYS A 59 27.67 -41.61 -45.27
CA LYS A 59 28.21 -41.39 -43.93
C LYS A 59 27.05 -41.11 -42.98
N SER A 60 26.52 -42.13 -42.32
CA SER A 60 25.49 -41.97 -41.29
C SER A 60 26.14 -41.74 -39.93
N THR A 61 26.01 -40.51 -39.39
CA THR A 61 26.47 -40.17 -38.04
C THR A 61 25.29 -40.25 -37.08
N TYR A 62 25.29 -41.23 -36.19
CA TYR A 62 24.34 -41.28 -35.08
C TYR A 62 24.89 -40.50 -33.89
N ARG A 63 24.09 -39.56 -33.36
CA ARG A 63 24.41 -38.81 -32.13
C ARG A 63 23.27 -39.00 -31.14
N ASN A 64 23.55 -39.68 -30.03
CA ASN A 64 22.64 -39.74 -28.89
C ASN A 64 23.27 -39.01 -27.71
N THR A 65 22.58 -38.00 -27.20
CA THR A 65 23.00 -37.25 -26.01
C THR A 65 21.98 -37.52 -24.90
N THR A 66 22.42 -38.15 -23.81
CA THR A 66 21.60 -38.31 -22.61
C THR A 66 22.14 -37.40 -21.53
N THR A 67 21.28 -36.51 -21.01
CA THR A 67 21.59 -35.66 -19.87
C THR A 67 20.88 -36.22 -18.64
N ILE A 68 21.65 -36.37 -17.56
CA ILE A 68 21.21 -36.93 -16.31
C ILE A 68 21.41 -35.85 -15.23
N ASP A 69 20.33 -35.41 -14.61
CA ASP A 69 20.37 -34.52 -13.45
C ASP A 69 20.52 -35.38 -12.20
N VAL A 70 21.57 -35.10 -11.42
CA VAL A 70 21.90 -35.83 -10.19
C VAL A 70 21.71 -34.91 -9.00
N ILE A 71 20.90 -35.36 -8.03
CA ILE A 71 20.64 -34.68 -6.76
C ILE A 71 21.06 -35.63 -5.64
N SER A 72 22.12 -35.34 -4.87
CA SER A 72 22.47 -36.17 -3.70
C SER A 72 21.84 -35.66 -2.41
N ASP A 73 21.05 -36.49 -1.74
CA ASP A 73 20.54 -36.23 -0.39
C ASP A 73 21.16 -37.20 0.64
N GLU A 74 20.81 -37.05 1.93
CA GLU A 74 21.30 -37.88 3.04
C GLU A 74 20.96 -39.39 2.90
N ASN A 75 20.03 -39.73 2.01
CA ASN A 75 19.63 -41.10 1.71
C ASN A 75 20.27 -41.64 0.42
N GLY A 76 21.07 -40.84 -0.30
CA GLY A 76 21.72 -41.21 -1.56
C GLY A 76 21.35 -40.28 -2.73
N ALA A 77 21.99 -40.49 -3.88
CA ALA A 77 21.72 -39.68 -5.08
C ALA A 77 20.44 -40.11 -5.81
N ARG A 78 19.49 -39.19 -5.92
CA ARG A 78 18.31 -39.30 -6.79
C ARG A 78 18.65 -38.81 -8.18
N ILE A 79 18.21 -39.56 -9.18
CA ILE A 79 18.53 -39.31 -10.59
C ILE A 79 17.24 -38.95 -11.32
N ALA A 80 17.21 -37.78 -11.95
CA ALA A 80 16.21 -37.44 -12.95
C ALA A 80 16.86 -37.54 -14.33
N VAL A 81 16.40 -38.47 -15.16
CA VAL A 81 16.94 -38.67 -16.52
C VAL A 81 16.05 -37.97 -17.53
N THR A 82 16.63 -37.04 -18.30
CA THR A 82 15.95 -36.36 -19.41
C THR A 82 16.73 -36.62 -20.69
N SER A 83 16.21 -37.49 -21.56
CA SER A 83 16.84 -37.81 -22.84
C SER A 83 16.23 -36.98 -23.97
N ASP A 84 17.02 -36.17 -24.68
CA ASP A 84 16.65 -35.57 -25.98
C ASP A 84 17.37 -36.35 -27.09
N THR A 85 16.62 -37.20 -27.79
CA THR A 85 17.13 -38.02 -28.89
C THR A 85 16.81 -37.31 -30.21
N ARG A 86 17.83 -36.82 -30.92
CA ARG A 86 17.67 -36.25 -32.27
C ARG A 86 18.40 -37.13 -33.28
N SER A 87 17.68 -38.01 -33.95
CA SER A 87 18.17 -38.62 -35.18
C SER A 87 18.01 -37.62 -36.34
N ARG A 88 19.03 -37.50 -37.17
CA ARG A 88 18.96 -36.73 -38.42
C ARG A 88 19.30 -37.68 -39.56
N ASP A 89 18.28 -38.38 -40.04
CA ASP A 89 18.39 -39.18 -41.26
C ASP A 89 18.41 -38.23 -42.47
N THR A 90 19.53 -38.20 -43.18
CA THR A 90 19.55 -37.66 -44.55
C THR A 90 19.02 -38.74 -45.48
N GLU A 91 17.77 -38.61 -45.90
CA GLU A 91 17.13 -39.46 -46.91
C GLU A 91 17.89 -39.38 -48.25
N THR A 92 18.43 -40.51 -48.71
CA THR A 92 18.70 -40.75 -50.13
C THR A 92 17.97 -42.00 -50.57
N ARG A 93 16.96 -41.83 -51.43
CA ARG A 93 16.26 -42.91 -52.14
C ARG A 93 17.15 -43.42 -53.27
N GLU A 94 17.53 -44.69 -53.25
CA GLU A 94 17.81 -45.44 -54.48
C GLU A 94 17.27 -46.87 -54.40
N GLU A 95 16.68 -47.28 -55.53
CA GLU A 95 15.95 -48.51 -55.75
C GLU A 95 16.92 -49.69 -55.89
N CYS A 96 17.05 -50.49 -54.84
CA CYS A 96 17.49 -51.88 -54.95
C CYS A 96 16.52 -52.75 -54.16
N SER A 97 15.86 -53.67 -54.87
CA SER A 97 14.89 -54.62 -54.34
C SER A 97 15.55 -55.59 -53.36
N GLY A 98 15.48 -55.26 -52.08
CA GLY A 98 16.05 -56.01 -50.97
C GLY A 98 16.38 -55.09 -49.80
N CYS A 99 15.36 -54.42 -49.23
CA CYS A 99 15.55 -53.47 -48.14
C CYS A 99 16.14 -54.16 -46.90
N ILE A 100 17.36 -53.77 -46.51
CA ILE A 100 17.77 -53.76 -45.12
C ILE A 100 17.04 -52.59 -44.47
N ARG A 101 16.09 -52.88 -43.58
CA ARG A 101 15.54 -51.90 -42.66
C ARG A 101 16.26 -52.11 -41.34
N THR A 102 17.22 -51.26 -41.01
CA THR A 102 17.80 -51.22 -39.67
C THR A 102 16.83 -50.45 -38.79
N GLU A 103 15.85 -51.13 -38.20
CA GLU A 103 15.11 -50.58 -37.07
C GLU A 103 15.99 -50.72 -35.83
N ILE A 104 16.63 -49.61 -35.43
CA ILE A 104 17.13 -49.49 -34.06
C ILE A 104 15.92 -49.18 -33.21
N ASP A 105 15.38 -50.19 -32.53
CA ASP A 105 14.37 -50.02 -31.51
C ASP A 105 15.00 -49.24 -30.34
N ASP A 106 14.81 -47.92 -30.36
CA ASP A 106 15.23 -47.01 -29.30
C ASP A 106 14.64 -47.42 -27.95
N LEU A 107 15.42 -47.16 -26.89
CA LEU A 107 15.09 -47.29 -25.48
C LEU A 107 13.58 -47.27 -25.21
N ARG A 108 12.95 -48.45 -25.13
CA ARG A 108 11.56 -48.53 -24.67
C ARG A 108 11.51 -47.97 -23.26
N ARG A 109 10.91 -46.78 -23.12
CA ARG A 109 10.31 -46.30 -21.88
C ARG A 109 9.60 -47.48 -21.22
N LYS A 110 10.11 -47.98 -20.10
CA LYS A 110 9.21 -48.65 -19.15
C LYS A 110 8.22 -47.57 -18.72
N ALA A 111 6.96 -47.79 -19.06
CA ALA A 111 5.85 -47.06 -18.48
C ALA A 111 6.00 -47.06 -16.94
N ASN A 112 6.02 -45.87 -16.35
CA ASN A 112 5.87 -45.59 -14.91
C ASN A 112 6.64 -46.50 -13.94
N GLY A 113 7.96 -46.50 -14.02
CA GLY A 113 8.80 -47.07 -12.96
C GLY A 113 10.05 -46.23 -12.78
N THR A 114 10.08 -45.39 -11.74
CA THR A 114 11.32 -44.89 -11.14
C THR A 114 12.17 -46.10 -10.82
N THR A 115 13.38 -46.18 -11.37
CA THR A 115 14.35 -47.18 -10.91
C THR A 115 15.13 -46.50 -9.79
N GLU A 116 14.80 -46.84 -8.54
CA GLU A 116 15.59 -46.42 -7.39
C GLU A 116 16.89 -47.23 -7.42
N ALA A 117 18.01 -46.54 -7.63
CA ALA A 117 19.34 -47.09 -7.46
C ALA A 117 20.11 -46.09 -6.60
N ASP A 118 20.58 -46.52 -5.44
CA ASP A 118 21.39 -45.71 -4.55
C ASP A 118 22.77 -45.55 -5.19
N ILE A 119 23.05 -44.41 -5.82
CA ILE A 119 24.41 -44.04 -6.21
C ILE A 119 25.06 -43.29 -5.06
N TYR A 120 26.19 -43.81 -4.58
CA TYR A 120 27.03 -43.11 -3.62
C TYR A 120 28.20 -42.45 -4.36
N ILE A 121 28.27 -41.13 -4.32
CA ILE A 121 29.42 -40.37 -4.84
C ILE A 121 30.26 -39.96 -3.63
N GLY A 122 31.33 -40.70 -3.35
CA GLY A 122 32.30 -40.34 -2.30
C GLY A 122 33.52 -39.68 -2.92
N VAL A 123 33.80 -38.42 -2.57
CA VAL A 123 35.09 -37.78 -2.87
C VAL A 123 36.03 -38.03 -1.69
N SER A 124 37.05 -38.88 -1.87
CA SER A 124 38.10 -39.06 -0.87
C SER A 124 39.28 -38.15 -1.20
N LEU A 125 39.65 -37.29 -0.24
CA LEU A 125 40.85 -36.44 -0.31
C LEU A 125 41.88 -36.99 0.67
N GLU A 126 42.62 -38.02 0.28
CA GLU A 126 43.84 -38.44 1.00
C GLU A 126 45.10 -37.90 0.30
N ASP A 127 46.01 -37.35 1.09
CA ASP A 127 47.44 -37.06 0.84
C ASP A 127 47.94 -37.28 -0.61
N GLY A 128 47.51 -36.42 -1.53
CA GLY A 128 48.07 -36.32 -2.87
C GLY A 128 47.66 -37.39 -3.89
N ILE A 129 46.72 -38.28 -3.57
CA ILE A 129 46.09 -39.18 -4.56
C ILE A 129 44.57 -39.09 -4.40
N SER A 130 43.93 -38.35 -5.30
CA SER A 130 42.47 -38.20 -5.36
C SER A 130 41.87 -39.43 -6.03
N LEU A 131 41.08 -40.22 -5.30
CA LEU A 131 40.24 -41.29 -5.86
C LEU A 131 38.78 -40.91 -5.64
N LEU A 132 38.04 -40.74 -6.73
CA LEU A 132 36.58 -40.68 -6.71
C LEU A 132 36.07 -42.11 -6.82
N ASP A 133 35.59 -42.67 -5.71
CA ASP A 133 34.99 -43.99 -5.70
C ASP A 133 33.46 -43.83 -5.82
N ILE A 134 32.92 -44.23 -6.96
CA ILE A 134 31.47 -44.19 -7.22
C ILE A 134 30.93 -45.61 -7.09
N ALA A 135 30.70 -46.04 -5.85
CA ALA A 135 30.12 -47.35 -5.57
C ALA A 135 28.63 -47.40 -5.98
N GLY A 136 28.24 -48.42 -6.76
CA GLY A 136 26.85 -48.71 -7.13
C GLY A 136 26.46 -48.47 -8.60
N TRP A 137 27.35 -47.86 -9.41
CA TRP A 137 27.08 -47.60 -10.84
C TRP A 137 26.85 -48.87 -11.67
N ASP A 138 27.36 -50.03 -11.25
CA ASP A 138 27.12 -51.32 -11.91
C ASP A 138 25.63 -51.67 -12.03
N SER A 139 24.81 -51.26 -11.05
CA SER A 139 23.36 -51.48 -11.01
C SER A 139 22.57 -50.54 -11.93
N VAL A 140 23.06 -49.31 -12.11
CA VAL A 140 22.50 -48.32 -13.04
C VAL A 140 22.87 -48.69 -14.47
N ILE A 141 24.12 -49.13 -14.67
CA ILE A 141 24.56 -49.72 -15.94
C ILE A 141 23.73 -50.97 -16.24
N GLU A 142 23.41 -51.84 -15.28
CA GLU A 142 22.50 -52.98 -15.49
C GLU A 142 21.11 -52.63 -16.05
N ASN A 143 20.61 -51.43 -15.75
CA ASN A 143 19.34 -50.97 -16.30
C ASN A 143 19.48 -50.27 -17.66
N ILE A 144 20.66 -49.71 -17.96
CA ILE A 144 21.02 -49.13 -19.27
C ILE A 144 21.52 -50.23 -20.26
N LYS A 145 21.89 -51.41 -19.77
CA LYS A 145 22.51 -52.58 -20.44
C LYS A 145 21.75 -53.21 -21.62
N ARG A 146 20.67 -52.64 -22.14
CA ARG A 146 19.94 -53.23 -23.30
C ARG A 146 19.91 -52.30 -24.50
N VAL A 147 21.02 -52.28 -25.25
CA VAL A 147 20.95 -51.97 -26.68
C VAL A 147 20.78 -53.29 -27.42
N ARG A 148 19.60 -53.53 -27.99
CA ARG A 148 19.30 -54.77 -28.72
C ARG A 148 19.67 -54.57 -30.19
N LYS A 149 20.78 -55.16 -30.64
CA LYS A 149 21.11 -55.24 -32.07
C LYS A 149 20.42 -56.47 -32.66
N VAL A 150 19.43 -56.28 -33.53
CA VAL A 150 18.80 -57.38 -34.28
C VAL A 150 19.40 -57.38 -35.68
N HIS A 151 20.23 -58.37 -36.00
CA HIS A 151 20.60 -58.65 -37.39
C HIS A 151 19.67 -59.72 -37.94
N ASN A 152 18.89 -59.39 -38.96
CA ASN A 152 18.19 -60.37 -39.77
C ASN A 152 18.96 -60.58 -41.07
N THR A 153 19.73 -61.66 -41.16
CA THR A 153 20.26 -62.15 -42.43
C THR A 153 19.30 -63.19 -42.99
N CYS A 154 18.63 -62.86 -44.09
CA CYS A 154 17.86 -63.85 -44.85
C CYS A 154 18.80 -64.57 -45.81
N THR A 155 19.14 -65.82 -45.51
CA THR A 155 19.58 -66.77 -46.54
C THR A 155 18.42 -67.74 -46.81
N GLY A 156 18.18 -68.04 -48.08
CA GLY A 156 17.00 -68.75 -48.54
C GLY A 156 16.67 -70.03 -47.75
N ASN A 157 15.40 -70.12 -47.37
CA ASN A 157 14.62 -71.32 -47.05
C ASN A 157 14.85 -72.08 -45.72
N SER A 158 15.46 -71.49 -44.70
CA SER A 158 15.24 -71.96 -43.31
C SER A 158 15.58 -70.88 -42.29
N GLU A 159 14.61 -70.49 -41.46
CA GLU A 159 14.83 -69.64 -40.29
C GLU A 159 15.68 -70.39 -39.25
N ASN A 160 16.99 -70.15 -39.27
CA ASN A 160 17.85 -70.40 -38.13
C ASN A 160 18.41 -69.05 -37.67
N THR A 161 17.81 -68.50 -36.61
CA THR A 161 18.25 -67.27 -35.96
C THR A 161 19.36 -67.61 -34.98
N THR A 162 20.61 -67.25 -35.29
CA THR A 162 21.69 -67.25 -34.31
C THR A 162 21.77 -65.86 -33.68
N GLN A 163 21.34 -65.71 -32.44
CA GLN A 163 21.53 -64.49 -31.65
C GLN A 163 22.92 -64.48 -31.04
N GLY A 164 23.76 -63.52 -31.45
CA GLY A 164 25.00 -63.17 -30.74
C GLY A 164 24.81 -61.83 -30.03
N THR A 165 25.24 -61.76 -28.78
CA THR A 165 25.31 -60.53 -27.98
C THR A 165 26.78 -60.21 -27.72
N ASP A 166 27.27 -59.12 -28.27
CA ASP A 166 28.58 -58.57 -27.88
C ASP A 166 28.37 -57.60 -26.72
N GLU A 167 28.98 -57.91 -25.59
CA GLU A 167 28.97 -57.07 -24.38
C GLU A 167 30.25 -56.23 -24.37
N ILE A 168 30.10 -54.90 -24.47
CA ILE A 168 31.22 -53.95 -24.36
C ILE A 168 31.34 -53.55 -22.89
N TYR A 169 32.48 -53.85 -22.29
CA TYR A 169 32.84 -53.47 -20.93
C TYR A 169 33.74 -52.22 -20.98
N SER A 170 33.44 -51.18 -20.21
CA SER A 170 34.28 -49.97 -20.08
C SER A 170 34.44 -49.63 -18.60
N TYR A 171 35.69 -49.46 -18.16
CA TYR A 171 36.04 -49.10 -16.77
C TYR A 171 36.38 -47.60 -16.69
N PHE A 172 36.07 -46.97 -15.55
CA PHE A 172 36.51 -45.60 -15.26
C PHE A 172 37.95 -45.65 -14.72
N SER A 173 38.93 -45.19 -15.48
CA SER A 173 40.34 -45.23 -15.03
C SER A 173 40.99 -43.85 -14.82
N GLU A 174 40.39 -42.74 -15.27
CA GLU A 174 41.03 -41.42 -15.18
C GLU A 174 40.07 -40.32 -14.73
N LEU A 175 40.43 -39.63 -13.64
CA LEU A 175 39.81 -38.37 -13.23
C LEU A 175 40.17 -37.28 -14.24
N GLY A 176 39.19 -36.48 -14.63
CA GLY A 176 39.49 -35.21 -15.31
C GLY A 176 39.84 -34.10 -14.32
N GLU A 177 40.14 -32.92 -14.87
CA GLU A 177 40.58 -31.77 -14.09
C GLU A 177 39.53 -31.31 -13.06
N VAL A 178 39.97 -31.22 -11.80
CA VAL A 178 39.23 -30.51 -10.74
C VAL A 178 39.59 -29.03 -10.86
N GLN A 179 38.61 -28.19 -11.10
CA GLN A 179 38.77 -26.75 -11.11
C GLN A 179 37.95 -26.13 -9.98
N THR A 180 38.52 -25.12 -9.32
CA THR A 180 37.72 -24.20 -8.50
C THR A 180 36.76 -23.45 -9.42
N GLY A 181 35.47 -23.48 -9.12
CA GLY A 181 34.48 -22.73 -9.87
C GLY A 181 34.67 -21.22 -9.71
N HIS A 182 33.94 -20.45 -10.52
CA HIS A 182 33.99 -18.98 -10.47
C HIS A 182 33.41 -18.41 -9.16
N THR A 183 32.75 -19.23 -8.35
CA THR A 183 32.27 -18.88 -7.01
C THR A 183 33.17 -19.52 -5.95
N PRO A 184 33.62 -18.78 -4.91
CA PRO A 184 34.32 -19.35 -3.76
C PRO A 184 33.53 -20.51 -3.13
N GLY A 185 34.20 -21.62 -2.78
CA GLY A 185 33.54 -22.85 -2.28
C GLY A 185 32.98 -23.77 -3.37
N GLN A 186 32.88 -23.31 -4.62
CA GLN A 186 32.46 -24.14 -5.74
C GLN A 186 33.61 -25.04 -6.20
N LEU A 187 33.43 -26.35 -6.11
CA LEU A 187 34.27 -27.33 -6.78
C LEU A 187 33.58 -27.77 -8.06
N ILE A 188 34.22 -27.53 -9.21
CA ILE A 188 33.80 -28.02 -10.50
C ILE A 188 34.72 -29.18 -10.88
N VAL A 189 34.21 -30.40 -10.78
CA VAL A 189 34.93 -31.57 -11.29
C VAL A 189 34.51 -31.76 -12.74
N HIS A 190 35.47 -31.66 -13.66
CA HIS A 190 35.30 -32.05 -15.05
C HIS A 190 35.93 -33.42 -15.28
N GLY A 191 35.41 -34.17 -16.25
CA GLY A 191 36.18 -35.24 -16.85
C GLY A 191 35.55 -35.74 -18.13
N ALA A 192 36.42 -36.26 -18.99
CA ALA A 192 36.06 -36.86 -20.26
C ALA A 192 36.97 -38.08 -20.48
N SER A 193 36.37 -39.25 -20.63
CA SER A 193 37.07 -40.44 -21.12
C SER A 193 36.78 -40.57 -22.61
N GLU A 194 37.81 -40.79 -23.43
CA GLU A 194 37.70 -41.24 -24.82
C GLU A 194 38.25 -42.65 -24.89
N GLU A 195 37.51 -43.60 -25.47
CA GLU A 195 37.98 -44.96 -25.72
C GLU A 195 37.85 -45.24 -27.23
N VAL A 196 38.87 -45.89 -27.80
CA VAL A 196 39.07 -46.10 -29.24
C VAL A 196 39.35 -47.58 -29.54
N ASP A 197 38.74 -48.04 -30.65
CA ASP A 197 38.92 -49.24 -31.48
C ASP A 197 38.65 -50.64 -30.89
N ASP A 198 37.66 -51.33 -31.48
CA ASP A 198 37.36 -52.75 -31.26
C ASP A 198 38.23 -53.72 -32.09
N GLY A 199 39.22 -53.18 -32.84
CA GLY A 199 40.12 -53.98 -33.67
C GLY A 199 39.50 -54.56 -34.94
N SER A 200 38.27 -54.20 -35.30
CA SER A 200 37.66 -54.54 -36.59
C SER A 200 37.64 -53.33 -37.54
N SER A 201 38.22 -53.48 -38.73
CA SER A 201 38.63 -52.37 -39.63
C SER A 201 37.50 -51.62 -40.36
N SER A 202 36.29 -51.50 -39.80
CA SER A 202 35.20 -50.78 -40.49
C SER A 202 34.19 -50.07 -39.59
N LEU A 203 34.29 -50.15 -38.26
CA LEU A 203 33.36 -49.50 -37.35
C LEU A 203 34.11 -48.79 -36.23
N HIS A 204 33.83 -47.50 -36.08
CA HIS A 204 34.38 -46.66 -35.03
C HIS A 204 33.25 -46.13 -34.14
N TYR A 205 33.50 -46.07 -32.85
CA TYR A 205 32.63 -45.37 -31.92
C TYR A 205 33.44 -44.47 -31.00
N ARG A 206 32.84 -43.34 -30.61
CA ARG A 206 33.34 -42.40 -29.63
C ARG A 206 32.28 -42.26 -28.54
N ILE A 207 32.71 -42.52 -27.31
CA ILE A 207 31.93 -42.22 -26.12
C ILE A 207 32.56 -40.98 -25.49
N THR A 208 31.76 -39.93 -25.28
CA THR A 208 32.16 -38.78 -24.47
C THR A 208 31.27 -38.73 -23.24
N LYS A 209 31.88 -38.88 -22.07
CA LYS A 209 31.24 -38.66 -20.77
C LYS A 209 31.65 -37.26 -20.30
N THR A 210 30.75 -36.48 -19.74
CA THR A 210 31.07 -35.16 -19.18
C THR A 210 30.24 -34.94 -17.94
N TRP A 211 30.87 -34.61 -16.81
CA TRP A 211 30.15 -34.31 -15.58
C TRP A 211 30.50 -32.92 -15.06
N ARG A 212 29.56 -32.35 -14.29
CA ARG A 212 29.72 -31.09 -13.57
C ARG A 212 28.94 -31.17 -12.27
N PHE A 213 29.61 -31.06 -11.13
CA PHE A 213 28.97 -31.01 -9.80
C PHE A 213 29.14 -29.62 -9.16
N THR A 214 28.28 -29.24 -8.22
CA THR A 214 28.31 -27.98 -7.46
C THR A 214 27.74 -28.23 -6.07
N ASN A 215 28.48 -27.84 -5.03
CA ASN A 215 28.01 -27.82 -3.64
C ASN A 215 27.15 -26.55 -3.42
N TYR A 216 25.92 -26.72 -2.91
CA TYR A 216 25.07 -25.59 -2.52
C TYR A 216 25.02 -25.49 -0.99
N PRO A 217 25.02 -24.27 -0.41
CA PRO A 217 24.86 -24.12 1.03
C PRO A 217 23.55 -24.75 1.50
N HIS A 218 23.61 -25.56 2.56
CA HIS A 218 22.47 -26.24 3.17
C HIS A 218 21.54 -25.30 3.95
N VAL A 219 21.76 -23.99 3.84
CA VAL A 219 21.06 -22.93 4.58
C VAL A 219 20.44 -21.91 3.65
N ARG A 220 19.45 -21.19 4.16
CA ARG A 220 18.84 -20.00 3.54
C ARG A 220 18.88 -18.84 4.53
N LEU A 221 19.04 -17.64 4.01
CA LEU A 221 18.87 -16.43 4.80
C LEU A 221 17.39 -16.04 4.81
N VAL A 222 16.83 -15.83 6.00
CA VAL A 222 15.47 -15.32 6.18
C VAL A 222 15.56 -13.93 6.79
N ILE A 223 14.75 -12.99 6.29
CA ILE A 223 14.54 -11.69 6.92
C ILE A 223 13.12 -11.62 7.49
N ASP A 224 13.02 -11.02 8.66
CA ASP A 224 11.77 -10.74 9.36
C ASP A 224 11.89 -9.42 10.12
N ALA A 225 10.81 -8.96 10.75
CA ALA A 225 10.82 -7.84 11.65
C ALA A 225 9.88 -8.04 12.85
N VAL A 226 10.35 -7.62 14.03
CA VAL A 226 9.61 -7.74 15.28
C VAL A 226 8.34 -6.89 15.21
N ASN A 227 7.18 -7.53 15.41
CA ASN A 227 5.86 -6.90 15.38
C ASN A 227 5.48 -6.24 14.04
N LEU A 228 6.03 -6.73 12.92
CA LEU A 228 5.75 -6.20 11.58
C LEU A 228 4.24 -6.14 11.26
N ASP A 229 3.47 -7.14 11.69
CA ASP A 229 2.04 -7.26 11.42
C ASP A 229 1.19 -6.14 12.06
N ASN A 230 1.70 -5.47 13.10
CA ASN A 230 1.02 -4.32 13.73
C ASN A 230 1.81 -3.02 13.60
N TRP A 231 2.98 -3.06 12.94
CA TRP A 231 3.83 -1.90 12.80
C TRP A 231 3.29 -0.97 11.71
N ARG A 232 3.40 0.33 11.98
CA ARG A 232 3.21 1.39 11.00
C ARG A 232 4.31 2.45 11.16
N PRO A 233 4.67 3.17 10.09
CA PRO A 233 5.49 4.35 10.18
C PRO A 233 4.85 5.41 11.09
N LEU A 234 5.70 6.17 11.78
CA LEU A 234 5.34 7.35 12.55
C LEU A 234 6.49 8.36 12.38
N GLY A 235 6.14 9.64 12.26
CA GLY A 235 7.10 10.74 12.18
C GLY A 235 7.24 11.52 13.49
N THR A 236 8.13 12.50 13.46
CA THR A 236 8.24 13.51 14.52
C THR A 236 7.87 14.85 13.93
N VAL A 237 6.86 15.51 14.50
CA VAL A 237 6.37 16.81 14.01
C VAL A 237 7.54 17.80 13.91
N TRP A 238 7.74 18.34 12.71
CA TRP A 238 8.71 19.37 12.43
C TRP A 238 8.04 20.61 11.87
N ASN A 239 8.38 21.78 12.39
CA ASN A 239 7.76 23.04 11.97
C ASN A 239 8.48 23.72 10.78
N GLY A 240 9.44 23.05 10.14
CA GLY A 240 10.19 23.60 9.01
C GLY A 240 11.28 24.59 9.37
N THR A 241 11.46 24.89 10.67
CA THR A 241 12.49 25.80 11.17
C THR A 241 13.64 25.02 11.82
N GLY A 242 14.86 25.53 11.64
CA GLY A 242 16.06 24.86 12.15
C GLY A 242 16.38 23.56 11.40
N SER A 243 17.15 22.69 12.05
CA SER A 243 17.44 21.36 11.50
C SER A 243 16.27 20.40 11.73
N PRO A 244 15.95 19.54 10.75
CA PRO A 244 14.96 18.48 10.93
C PRO A 244 15.25 17.61 12.17
N PRO A 245 14.22 17.12 12.90
CA PRO A 245 14.39 16.26 14.06
C PRO A 245 15.07 14.96 13.66
N THR A 246 16.20 14.66 14.29
CA THR A 246 16.91 13.38 14.10
C THR A 246 16.37 12.24 14.96
N THR A 247 15.37 12.53 15.80
CA THR A 247 14.67 11.52 16.61
C THR A 247 13.55 10.89 15.78
N PRO A 248 13.55 9.57 15.56
CA PRO A 248 12.50 8.92 14.80
C PRO A 248 11.18 8.86 15.55
N GLY A 249 10.07 8.89 14.82
CA GLY A 249 8.73 8.71 15.40
C GLY A 249 8.43 7.24 15.70
N ALA A 250 8.87 6.33 14.82
CA ALA A 250 8.80 4.89 15.02
C ALA A 250 10.14 4.21 14.67
N THR A 251 10.37 3.06 15.30
CA THR A 251 11.47 2.16 14.94
C THR A 251 10.93 0.75 14.70
N LEU A 252 11.64 -0.02 13.89
CA LEU A 252 11.33 -1.42 13.58
C LEU A 252 12.61 -2.26 13.68
N SER A 253 12.60 -3.32 14.51
CA SER A 253 13.73 -4.25 14.61
C SER A 253 13.64 -5.30 13.52
N LEU A 254 14.48 -5.19 12.51
CA LEU A 254 14.72 -6.19 11.48
C LEU A 254 15.60 -7.30 12.05
N VAL A 255 15.32 -8.55 11.70
CA VAL A 255 16.10 -9.73 12.09
C VAL A 255 16.43 -10.51 10.82
N ALA A 256 17.69 -10.87 10.65
CA ALA A 256 18.14 -11.74 9.57
C ALA A 256 18.86 -12.95 10.14
N SER A 257 18.36 -14.15 9.83
CA SER A 257 18.79 -15.42 10.42
C SER A 257 19.05 -16.49 9.36
N LEU A 258 20.08 -17.29 9.57
CA LEU A 258 20.36 -18.47 8.76
C LEU A 258 19.48 -19.63 9.24
N HIS A 259 18.65 -20.15 8.35
CA HIS A 259 17.83 -21.33 8.61
C HIS A 259 18.30 -22.51 7.76
N PRO A 260 18.25 -23.74 8.29
CA PRO A 260 18.35 -24.94 7.47
C PRO A 260 17.34 -24.91 6.31
N LYS A 261 17.74 -25.43 5.15
CA LYS A 261 16.77 -25.77 4.11
C LYS A 261 15.95 -27.00 4.55
N PRO A 262 14.66 -27.09 4.20
CA PRO A 262 13.77 -28.16 4.67
C PRO A 262 14.21 -29.61 4.36
N SER A 263 15.13 -29.79 3.41
CA SER A 263 15.57 -31.07 2.87
C SER A 263 16.91 -31.57 3.44
N VAL A 264 17.41 -30.94 4.52
CA VAL A 264 18.70 -31.27 5.13
C VAL A 264 18.56 -31.09 6.64
N ALA A 265 19.04 -32.04 7.44
CA ALA A 265 19.38 -31.77 8.84
C ALA A 265 20.84 -31.32 8.90
N PRO A 266 21.18 -30.01 9.05
CA PRO A 266 22.57 -29.59 9.12
C PRO A 266 22.92 -29.39 10.59
N ASN A 267 23.86 -30.19 11.08
CA ASN A 267 24.55 -29.88 12.30
C ASN A 267 26.06 -30.05 12.06
N PRO A 268 26.88 -28.98 12.12
CA PRO A 268 26.54 -27.57 12.34
C PRO A 268 26.13 -26.81 11.06
N ILE A 269 25.33 -25.76 11.24
CA ILE A 269 24.92 -24.80 10.21
C ILE A 269 26.12 -23.90 9.87
N PRO A 270 26.49 -23.70 8.59
CA PRO A 270 27.55 -22.75 8.21
C PRO A 270 27.22 -21.34 8.70
N LYS A 271 28.23 -20.64 9.24
CA LYS A 271 28.04 -19.31 9.81
C LYS A 271 28.28 -18.22 8.77
N ALA A 272 27.68 -17.05 8.97
CA ALA A 272 28.00 -15.86 8.20
C ALA A 272 29.20 -15.13 8.83
N THR A 273 30.17 -14.75 8.00
CA THR A 273 31.24 -13.82 8.36
C THR A 273 30.76 -12.36 8.39
N LYS A 274 29.65 -12.08 7.69
CA LYS A 274 29.02 -10.77 7.64
C LYS A 274 27.55 -10.89 7.25
N ILE A 275 26.66 -10.20 7.96
CA ILE A 275 25.27 -9.96 7.55
C ILE A 275 25.10 -8.46 7.32
N THR A 276 24.65 -8.08 6.13
CA THR A 276 24.40 -6.68 5.69
C THR A 276 22.90 -6.47 5.54
N PHE A 277 22.34 -5.47 6.22
CA PHE A 277 20.98 -4.98 5.97
C PHE A 277 21.04 -3.81 4.99
N LYS A 278 20.08 -3.78 4.06
CA LYS A 278 19.95 -2.70 3.06
C LYS A 278 18.51 -2.22 2.97
N ILE A 279 18.32 -0.91 2.92
CA ILE A 279 17.09 -0.30 2.44
C ILE A 279 17.21 -0.22 0.92
N VAL A 280 16.38 -0.99 0.21
CA VAL A 280 16.36 -1.01 -1.27
C VAL A 280 15.55 0.16 -1.80
N GLU A 281 14.56 0.57 -1.03
CA GLU A 281 13.63 1.64 -1.36
C GLU A 281 13.18 2.32 -0.06
N SER A 282 13.18 3.64 -0.07
CA SER A 282 12.49 4.47 0.92
C SER A 282 11.75 5.55 0.16
N SER A 283 10.52 5.82 0.59
CA SER A 283 9.81 7.02 0.22
C SER A 283 10.59 8.26 0.67
N ASN A 284 10.24 9.38 0.05
CA ASN A 284 10.74 10.71 0.37
C ASN A 284 9.60 11.70 0.11
N VAL A 285 8.47 11.47 0.79
CA VAL A 285 7.27 12.30 0.65
C VAL A 285 7.60 13.70 1.20
N PRO A 286 7.17 14.80 0.56
CA PRO A 286 7.45 16.13 1.09
C PRO A 286 6.94 16.27 2.53
N GLY A 287 7.82 16.63 3.46
CA GLY A 287 7.44 16.87 4.86
C GLY A 287 7.38 15.62 5.74
N ASP A 288 6.72 15.73 6.89
CA ASP A 288 6.51 14.64 7.85
C ASP A 288 5.03 14.23 7.98
N ALA A 289 4.11 15.11 7.60
CA ALA A 289 2.66 14.88 7.54
C ALA A 289 2.00 15.74 6.43
N MET A 290 0.69 15.60 6.23
CA MET A 290 -0.03 16.25 5.11
C MET A 290 0.04 17.79 5.09
N ASN A 291 0.17 18.42 6.26
CA ASN A 291 0.37 19.86 6.42
C ASN A 291 1.59 20.21 7.30
N SER A 292 2.60 19.34 7.34
CA SER A 292 3.79 19.59 8.16
C SER A 292 5.06 19.11 7.46
N PRO A 293 6.14 19.91 7.45
CA PRO A 293 6.20 21.31 7.84
C PRO A 293 5.54 22.20 6.77
N LEU A 294 5.16 23.42 7.16
CA LEU A 294 4.66 24.43 6.21
C LEU A 294 5.75 24.84 5.21
N ASP A 295 6.92 25.21 5.71
CA ASP A 295 8.07 25.61 4.92
C ASP A 295 9.14 24.53 4.89
N ASN A 296 9.98 24.54 3.86
CA ASN A 296 11.17 23.69 3.77
C ASN A 296 10.88 22.18 3.83
N ALA A 297 9.70 21.73 3.41
CA ALA A 297 9.33 20.31 3.36
C ALA A 297 10.37 19.46 2.60
N ALA A 298 11.02 20.02 1.58
CA ALA A 298 12.11 19.39 0.81
C ALA A 298 13.39 19.11 1.61
N ASN A 299 13.55 19.75 2.78
CA ASN A 299 14.69 19.53 3.68
C ASN A 299 14.41 18.44 4.72
N SER A 300 13.23 17.82 4.73
CA SER A 300 12.89 16.73 5.64
C SER A 300 13.89 15.58 5.52
N LEU A 301 14.07 14.83 6.61
CA LEU A 301 14.89 13.63 6.55
C LEU A 301 14.22 12.60 5.65
N ARG A 302 15.04 11.72 5.08
CA ARG A 302 14.53 10.55 4.36
C ARG A 302 13.63 9.74 5.27
N ASP A 303 12.47 9.36 4.74
CA ASP A 303 11.36 8.81 5.52
C ASP A 303 11.76 7.54 6.29
N LEU A 304 12.56 6.67 5.68
CA LEU A 304 13.16 5.48 6.29
C LEU A 304 14.68 5.52 6.20
N GLN A 305 15.35 5.28 7.33
CA GLN A 305 16.81 5.22 7.40
C GLN A 305 17.32 4.35 8.55
N PHE A 306 18.54 3.84 8.40
CA PHE A 306 19.34 3.37 9.52
C PHE A 306 20.03 4.55 10.21
N GLN A 307 20.18 4.45 11.53
CA GLN A 307 20.91 5.43 12.33
C GLN A 307 21.99 4.74 13.16
N ALA A 308 23.21 5.25 13.13
CA ALA A 308 24.32 4.73 13.93
C ALA A 308 23.99 4.68 15.43
N GLY A 309 23.33 5.71 15.95
CA GLY A 309 22.92 5.77 17.36
C GLY A 309 21.88 4.72 17.76
N GLN A 310 21.02 4.28 16.83
CA GLN A 310 20.03 3.22 17.06
C GLN A 310 20.62 1.81 16.84
N ASN A 311 21.81 1.73 16.22
CA ASN A 311 22.47 0.48 15.85
C ASN A 311 23.90 0.38 16.39
N PRO A 312 24.14 0.57 17.71
CA PRO A 312 25.50 0.65 18.26
C PRO A 312 26.29 -0.67 18.16
N ALA A 313 25.61 -1.81 17.97
CA ALA A 313 26.23 -3.12 17.78
C ALA A 313 26.59 -3.44 16.32
N MET A 314 26.23 -2.55 15.38
CA MET A 314 26.45 -2.73 13.94
C MET A 314 27.51 -1.76 13.42
N THR A 315 28.15 -2.11 12.31
CA THR A 315 28.99 -1.19 11.54
C THR A 315 28.09 -0.37 10.62
N PHE A 316 28.04 0.93 10.86
CA PHE A 316 27.28 1.87 10.05
C PHE A 316 28.08 2.27 8.80
N VAL A 317 27.50 2.06 7.61
CA VAL A 317 28.09 2.52 6.34
C VAL A 317 27.46 3.84 5.96
N ASP A 318 26.14 3.86 5.83
CA ASP A 318 25.32 5.03 5.53
C ASP A 318 23.87 4.79 5.98
N VAL A 319 22.98 5.72 5.64
CA VAL A 319 21.56 5.67 6.01
C VAL A 319 20.79 4.51 5.37
N ASP A 320 21.34 3.89 4.33
CA ASP A 320 20.75 2.77 3.59
C ASP A 320 21.36 1.43 3.96
N THR A 321 22.59 1.42 4.48
CA THR A 321 23.38 0.20 4.64
C THR A 321 24.06 0.12 6.00
N ILE A 322 23.84 -0.99 6.69
CA ILE A 322 24.57 -1.37 7.91
C ILE A 322 24.92 -2.86 7.87
N HIS A 323 26.01 -3.26 8.53
CA HIS A 323 26.38 -4.67 8.60
C HIS A 323 26.95 -5.07 9.95
N THR A 324 26.98 -6.36 10.24
CA THR A 324 27.61 -6.89 11.45
C THR A 324 29.12 -6.57 11.46
N PRO A 325 29.73 -6.35 12.63
CA PRO A 325 31.18 -6.38 12.77
C PRO A 325 31.76 -7.72 12.30
N SER A 326 33.07 -7.76 12.05
CA SER A 326 33.75 -9.01 11.68
C SER A 326 33.58 -10.07 12.77
N GLY A 327 33.11 -11.25 12.39
CA GLY A 327 32.88 -12.37 13.30
C GLY A 327 32.00 -13.44 12.66
N LEU A 328 31.83 -14.57 13.34
CA LEU A 328 30.95 -15.64 12.89
C LEU A 328 29.59 -15.50 13.58
N VAL A 329 28.55 -15.26 12.78
CA VAL A 329 27.18 -15.06 13.25
C VAL A 329 26.20 -15.95 12.49
N GLU A 330 25.15 -16.39 13.18
CA GLU A 330 24.03 -17.12 12.57
C GLU A 330 22.80 -16.22 12.42
N GLU A 331 22.78 -15.10 13.15
CA GLU A 331 21.71 -14.12 13.18
C GLU A 331 22.30 -12.71 13.40
N ALA A 332 21.62 -11.71 12.86
CA ALA A 332 21.86 -10.30 13.15
C ALA A 332 20.53 -9.56 13.29
N SER A 333 20.56 -8.44 14.02
CA SER A 333 19.42 -7.53 14.15
C SER A 333 19.82 -6.09 13.82
N ALA A 334 18.88 -5.35 13.24
CA ALA A 334 19.04 -3.98 12.79
C ALA A 334 17.79 -3.17 13.13
N VAL A 335 17.95 -1.94 13.62
CA VAL A 335 16.86 -1.03 13.91
C VAL A 335 16.69 -0.04 12.76
N LEU A 336 15.59 -0.18 12.02
CA LEU A 336 15.12 0.77 11.02
C LEU A 336 14.35 1.90 11.71
N SER A 337 14.54 3.14 11.27
CA SER A 337 13.94 4.34 11.84
C SER A 337 13.03 5.03 10.83
N SER A 338 11.87 5.52 11.28
CA SER A 338 10.87 6.23 10.47
C SER A 338 10.73 7.70 10.90
N PHE A 339 10.62 8.60 9.92
CA PHE A 339 10.56 10.05 10.11
C PHE A 339 9.30 10.72 9.51
N ASP A 340 8.50 9.97 8.76
CA ASP A 340 7.26 10.42 8.14
C ASP A 340 6.10 9.49 8.55
N TRP A 341 4.91 10.04 8.75
CA TRP A 341 3.72 9.30 9.22
C TRP A 341 3.07 8.39 8.18
N GLY A 342 3.44 8.56 6.90
CA GLY A 342 3.04 7.76 5.74
C GLY A 342 4.21 7.03 5.07
N ALA A 343 5.38 6.94 5.72
CA ALA A 343 6.58 6.36 5.13
C ALA A 343 6.37 4.93 4.59
N TYR A 344 6.91 4.65 3.41
CA TYR A 344 6.90 3.31 2.82
C TYR A 344 8.25 2.99 2.16
N GLY A 345 8.52 1.72 1.97
CA GLY A 345 9.76 1.27 1.36
C GLY A 345 9.92 -0.23 1.39
N SER A 346 11.14 -0.68 1.17
CA SER A 346 11.49 -2.09 1.04
C SER A 346 12.90 -2.34 1.56
N VAL A 347 13.08 -3.40 2.35
CA VAL A 347 14.38 -3.77 2.95
C VAL A 347 14.79 -5.20 2.56
N THR A 348 16.08 -5.45 2.57
CA THR A 348 16.66 -6.79 2.36
C THR A 348 17.86 -7.02 3.28
N ALA A 349 18.35 -8.26 3.31
CA ALA A 349 19.61 -8.60 3.94
C ALA A 349 20.44 -9.54 3.04
N GLU A 350 21.76 -9.46 3.18
CA GLU A 350 22.73 -10.34 2.52
C GLU A 350 23.67 -10.93 3.56
N ALA A 351 23.91 -12.24 3.50
CA ALA A 351 24.87 -12.94 4.35
C ALA A 351 26.03 -13.48 3.51
N VAL A 352 27.27 -13.18 3.92
CA VAL A 352 28.48 -13.79 3.36
C VAL A 352 28.87 -14.94 4.28
N LEU A 353 28.84 -16.18 3.80
CA LEU A 353 29.21 -17.37 4.55
C LEU A 353 30.75 -17.50 4.69
N GLU A 354 31.20 -18.44 5.51
CA GLU A 354 32.62 -18.76 5.73
C GLU A 354 33.38 -19.11 4.46
N ASP A 355 32.72 -19.76 3.50
CA ASP A 355 33.29 -20.18 2.21
C ASP A 355 33.30 -19.04 1.16
N GLY A 356 32.74 -17.87 1.50
CA GLY A 356 32.59 -16.72 0.61
C GLY A 356 31.28 -16.69 -0.19
N THR A 357 30.41 -17.69 -0.03
CA THR A 357 29.08 -17.70 -0.67
C THR A 357 28.22 -16.56 -0.14
N VAL A 358 27.52 -15.85 -1.04
CA VAL A 358 26.59 -14.78 -0.68
C VAL A 358 25.14 -15.27 -0.79
N LEU A 359 24.38 -15.14 0.29
CA LEU A 359 22.96 -15.42 0.34
C LEU A 359 22.16 -14.13 0.44
N THR A 360 21.12 -13.98 -0.39
CA THR A 360 20.12 -12.92 -0.25
C THR A 360 18.94 -13.43 0.55
N ALA A 361 18.43 -12.58 1.46
CA ALA A 361 17.34 -12.92 2.34
C ALA A 361 16.03 -13.12 1.57
N ARG A 362 15.16 -13.95 2.16
CA ARG A 362 13.76 -14.08 1.76
C ARG A 362 12.86 -13.72 2.93
N PHE A 363 11.77 -13.00 2.67
CA PHE A 363 10.80 -12.66 3.69
C PHE A 363 10.11 -13.92 4.21
N ARG A 364 9.94 -14.04 5.53
CA ARG A 364 9.42 -15.25 6.18
C ARG A 364 8.06 -15.73 5.66
N ASP A 365 7.14 -14.82 5.34
CA ASP A 365 5.73 -15.15 5.08
C ASP A 365 5.50 -15.54 3.62
N THR A 366 6.08 -14.77 2.69
CA THR A 366 5.81 -14.91 1.25
C THR A 366 6.99 -15.52 0.49
N GLY A 367 8.19 -15.50 1.08
CA GLY A 367 9.44 -15.78 0.39
C GLY A 367 9.90 -14.64 -0.54
N ASP A 368 9.19 -13.51 -0.55
CA ASP A 368 9.52 -12.36 -1.39
C ASP A 368 10.85 -11.72 -0.99
N ASN A 369 11.44 -11.01 -1.94
CA ASN A 369 12.57 -10.15 -1.72
C ASN A 369 12.52 -9.00 -2.74
N PRO A 370 12.56 -7.73 -2.30
CA PRO A 370 12.72 -7.25 -0.92
C PRO A 370 11.45 -7.39 -0.04
N MET A 371 11.63 -7.29 1.28
CA MET A 371 10.53 -7.25 2.27
C MET A 371 9.96 -5.83 2.35
N ARG A 372 8.67 -5.67 2.11
CA ARG A 372 7.96 -4.38 2.14
C ARG A 372 7.74 -3.87 3.57
N ILE A 373 8.07 -2.60 3.82
CA ILE A 373 7.87 -1.88 5.09
C ILE A 373 7.01 -0.63 4.83
N PRO A 374 5.86 -0.42 5.50
CA PRO A 374 5.18 -1.38 6.38
C PRO A 374 4.74 -2.64 5.60
N LYS A 375 4.23 -3.65 6.34
CA LYS A 375 3.55 -4.79 5.72
C LYS A 375 2.35 -4.28 4.92
N ARG A 376 2.36 -4.58 3.62
CA ARG A 376 1.39 -4.08 2.66
C ARG A 376 1.36 -4.90 1.38
N GLU A 377 0.23 -4.82 0.70
CA GLU A 377 0.07 -5.28 -0.69
C GLU A 377 1.00 -4.55 -1.67
N SER A 378 1.29 -5.16 -2.81
CA SER A 378 2.25 -4.62 -3.79
C SER A 378 1.85 -3.29 -4.41
N THR A 379 0.55 -3.01 -4.45
CA THR A 379 -0.03 -1.80 -5.04
C THR A 379 -0.37 -0.74 -4.01
N SER A 380 -0.17 -1.00 -2.72
CA SER A 380 -0.52 -0.10 -1.61
C SER A 380 0.74 0.42 -0.93
N TYR A 381 0.66 1.64 -0.39
CA TYR A 381 1.66 2.27 0.48
C TYR A 381 1.19 2.37 1.93
N ILE A 382 -0.04 1.92 2.21
CA ILE A 382 -0.67 1.98 3.53
C ILE A 382 -0.42 0.65 4.26
N ALA A 383 -0.13 0.73 5.57
CA ALA A 383 0.03 -0.47 6.39
C ALA A 383 -1.26 -1.30 6.45
N ASP A 384 -1.17 -2.61 6.21
CA ASP A 384 -2.32 -3.53 6.28
C ASP A 384 -3.01 -3.48 7.65
N SER A 385 -2.22 -3.32 8.71
CA SER A 385 -2.69 -3.19 10.09
C SER A 385 -3.65 -2.01 10.29
N TRP A 386 -3.34 -0.87 9.68
CA TRP A 386 -4.20 0.32 9.74
C TRP A 386 -5.45 0.12 8.89
N ARG A 387 -5.34 -0.42 7.67
CA ARG A 387 -6.50 -0.65 6.79
C ARG A 387 -7.50 -1.60 7.42
N LEU A 388 -7.03 -2.66 8.08
CA LEU A 388 -7.86 -3.59 8.83
C LEU A 388 -8.55 -2.90 10.01
N ALA A 389 -7.81 -2.11 10.80
CA ALA A 389 -8.34 -1.41 11.96
C ALA A 389 -9.37 -0.32 11.60
N ALA A 390 -9.16 0.37 10.47
CA ALA A 390 -10.06 1.40 9.95
C ALA A 390 -11.24 0.82 9.14
N GLY A 391 -11.25 -0.47 8.84
CA GLY A 391 -12.34 -1.12 8.10
C GLY A 391 -12.34 -0.85 6.58
N VAL A 392 -11.16 -0.56 6.02
CA VAL A 392 -10.95 -0.08 4.63
C VAL A 392 -9.99 -0.97 3.83
N ALA A 393 -9.86 -2.25 4.23
CA ALA A 393 -8.95 -3.22 3.61
C ALA A 393 -9.19 -3.44 2.10
N ASP A 394 -10.42 -3.21 1.63
CA ASP A 394 -10.80 -3.41 0.23
C ASP A 394 -10.72 -2.12 -0.62
N LEU A 395 -10.41 -0.98 -0.01
CA LEU A 395 -10.34 0.32 -0.71
C LEU A 395 -8.92 0.64 -1.19
N PRO A 396 -8.73 1.16 -2.41
CA PRO A 396 -7.41 1.59 -2.87
C PRO A 396 -6.92 2.83 -2.11
N ASP A 397 -5.60 3.05 -2.09
CA ASP A 397 -4.98 4.23 -1.45
C ASP A 397 -5.53 5.57 -1.99
N SER A 398 -6.08 5.58 -3.20
CA SER A 398 -6.66 6.74 -3.88
C SER A 398 -8.17 6.91 -3.65
N SER A 399 -8.79 6.11 -2.78
CA SER A 399 -10.22 6.23 -2.42
C SER A 399 -10.49 7.54 -1.67
N ASP A 400 -11.62 8.17 -1.96
CA ASP A 400 -12.20 9.37 -1.32
C ASP A 400 -13.70 9.28 -1.59
N GLU A 401 -14.32 8.23 -1.05
CA GLU A 401 -15.68 7.77 -1.41
C GLU A 401 -16.61 7.76 -0.19
N GLU A 402 -16.23 8.47 0.86
CA GLU A 402 -16.97 8.60 2.11
C GLU A 402 -18.28 9.34 1.83
N THR A 403 -19.35 8.99 2.57
CA THR A 403 -20.66 9.62 2.34
C THR A 403 -21.29 10.06 3.66
N LEU A 404 -22.04 11.15 3.59
CA LEU A 404 -22.83 11.58 4.74
C LEU A 404 -24.00 10.61 4.97
N SER A 405 -24.25 10.31 6.25
CA SER A 405 -25.26 9.34 6.65
C SER A 405 -26.68 9.76 6.21
N GLY A 406 -27.56 8.78 5.96
CA GLY A 406 -28.97 9.03 5.68
C GLY A 406 -29.26 9.64 4.31
N GLY A 407 -28.29 9.59 3.38
CA GLY A 407 -28.41 10.16 2.04
C GLY A 407 -28.22 11.68 2.02
N ALA A 408 -27.71 12.28 3.10
CA ALA A 408 -27.34 13.69 3.16
C ALA A 408 -26.19 14.01 2.17
N GLY A 409 -26.00 15.30 1.89
CA GLY A 409 -25.08 15.77 0.85
C GLY A 409 -25.74 15.96 -0.51
N ASP A 410 -25.02 16.61 -1.42
CA ASP A 410 -25.51 16.93 -2.77
C ASP A 410 -25.42 15.76 -3.77
N GLY A 411 -25.01 14.58 -3.30
CA GLY A 411 -24.82 13.37 -4.09
C GLY A 411 -23.36 13.11 -4.49
N HIS A 412 -22.45 14.04 -4.24
CA HIS A 412 -21.01 13.77 -4.36
C HIS A 412 -20.49 13.06 -3.11
N SER A 413 -19.50 12.18 -3.31
CA SER A 413 -18.82 11.46 -2.24
C SER A 413 -17.48 12.13 -1.91
N GLY A 414 -16.93 11.75 -0.78
CA GLY A 414 -15.64 12.19 -0.31
C GLY A 414 -15.64 13.60 0.28
N ASP A 415 -14.51 13.93 0.87
CA ASP A 415 -14.15 15.26 1.33
C ASP A 415 -12.99 15.87 0.55
N GLY A 416 -12.43 15.14 -0.42
CA GLY A 416 -11.28 15.57 -1.22
C GLY A 416 -9.95 15.01 -0.70
N LEU A 417 -9.94 14.31 0.44
CA LEU A 417 -8.77 13.65 1.00
C LEU A 417 -8.80 12.16 0.64
N THR A 418 -7.72 11.68 0.05
CA THR A 418 -7.60 10.25 -0.25
C THR A 418 -7.24 9.44 0.99
N LEU A 419 -7.54 8.14 0.95
CA LEU A 419 -7.22 7.20 2.02
C LEU A 419 -5.75 7.25 2.48
N TYR A 420 -4.81 7.52 1.56
CA TYR A 420 -3.40 7.70 1.90
C TYR A 420 -3.15 8.99 2.68
N GLU A 421 -3.82 10.09 2.33
CA GLU A 421 -3.71 11.38 3.02
C GLU A 421 -4.26 11.28 4.45
N GLU A 422 -5.37 10.55 4.62
CA GLU A 422 -5.96 10.25 5.92
C GLU A 422 -5.07 9.37 6.81
N TYR A 423 -4.44 8.36 6.20
CA TYR A 423 -3.46 7.48 6.85
C TYR A 423 -2.21 8.23 7.31
N ARG A 424 -1.67 9.10 6.45
CA ARG A 424 -0.50 9.94 6.74
C ARG A 424 -0.84 11.02 7.76
N GLY A 425 -2.07 11.52 7.76
CA GLY A 425 -2.63 12.39 8.79
C GLY A 425 -2.12 13.83 8.76
N PHE A 426 -2.63 14.62 9.70
CA PHE A 426 -2.48 16.07 9.76
C PHE A 426 -1.97 16.51 11.14
N VAL A 427 -1.26 17.64 11.17
CA VAL A 427 -0.83 18.31 12.38
C VAL A 427 -1.80 19.46 12.68
N ALA A 428 -2.39 19.44 13.87
CA ALA A 428 -3.24 20.50 14.36
C ALA A 428 -2.74 20.92 15.74
N ASN A 429 -2.42 22.21 15.90
CA ASN A 429 -1.89 22.76 17.14
C ASN A 429 -0.62 22.02 17.60
N GLY A 430 0.29 21.77 16.64
CA GLY A 430 1.55 21.06 16.87
C GLY A 430 1.40 19.61 17.34
N GLN A 431 0.22 19.01 17.18
CA GLN A 431 -0.05 17.61 17.48
C GLN A 431 -0.52 16.90 16.22
N TRP A 432 0.11 15.78 15.90
CA TRP A 432 -0.32 14.93 14.80
C TRP A 432 -1.60 14.16 15.18
N GLY A 433 -2.48 13.97 14.21
CA GLY A 433 -3.65 13.10 14.28
C GLY A 433 -4.03 12.54 12.90
N THR A 434 -4.71 11.40 12.89
CA THR A 434 -5.32 10.80 11.69
C THR A 434 -6.77 11.25 11.57
N THR A 435 -7.32 11.24 10.36
CA THR A 435 -8.76 11.37 10.10
C THR A 435 -9.44 9.99 10.11
N ASP A 436 -10.76 9.98 10.00
CA ASP A 436 -11.58 8.76 10.00
C ASP A 436 -12.07 8.47 8.57
N PRO A 437 -11.51 7.47 7.86
CA PRO A 437 -11.83 7.18 6.45
C PRO A 437 -13.25 6.62 6.22
N ALA A 438 -14.07 6.59 7.26
CA ALA A 438 -15.50 6.29 7.17
C ALA A 438 -16.38 7.56 7.30
N LYS A 439 -15.77 8.75 7.43
CA LYS A 439 -16.47 10.01 7.65
C LYS A 439 -15.95 11.08 6.70
N VAL A 440 -16.84 12.01 6.38
CA VAL A 440 -16.53 13.20 5.59
C VAL A 440 -15.93 14.25 6.53
N GLU A 441 -14.67 14.60 6.32
CA GLU A 441 -13.84 15.45 7.16
C GLU A 441 -13.95 16.94 6.79
N PHE A 442 -13.98 17.82 7.80
CA PHE A 442 -14.12 19.25 7.56
C PHE A 442 -13.21 20.08 8.47
N HIS A 443 -12.33 20.86 7.88
CA HIS A 443 -11.27 21.56 8.58
C HIS A 443 -11.62 23.04 8.76
N VAL A 444 -11.53 23.53 10.00
CA VAL A 444 -11.84 24.93 10.36
C VAL A 444 -10.73 25.51 11.23
N TYR A 445 -10.11 26.59 10.78
CA TYR A 445 -9.27 27.41 11.65
C TYR A 445 -10.16 28.38 12.44
N ASN A 446 -10.14 28.28 13.77
CA ASN A 446 -10.84 29.21 14.66
C ASN A 446 -9.91 30.37 15.06
N GLY A 447 -9.90 31.43 14.26
CA GLY A 447 -9.19 32.68 14.54
C GLY A 447 -9.80 33.52 15.68
N LEU A 448 -10.97 33.15 16.20
CA LEU A 448 -11.57 33.80 17.37
C LEU A 448 -11.07 33.25 18.71
N HIS A 449 -10.11 32.31 18.72
CA HIS A 449 -9.52 31.78 19.96
C HIS A 449 -8.88 32.87 20.85
N SER A 450 -8.45 33.99 20.24
CA SER A 450 -7.91 35.16 20.93
C SER A 450 -8.98 36.07 21.57
N TYR A 451 -10.26 35.71 21.48
CA TYR A 451 -11.40 36.45 22.05
C TYR A 451 -12.13 35.59 23.12
N PRO A 452 -11.59 35.50 24.37
CA PRO A 452 -12.13 34.61 25.39
C PRO A 452 -13.60 34.86 25.76
N SER A 453 -14.10 36.09 25.58
CA SER A 453 -15.48 36.47 25.90
C SER A 453 -16.53 35.77 25.04
N ILE A 454 -16.17 35.31 23.85
CA ILE A 454 -17.08 34.69 22.88
C ILE A 454 -16.67 33.27 22.47
N LEU A 455 -15.52 32.78 22.95
CA LEU A 455 -14.95 31.49 22.57
C LEU A 455 -15.90 30.32 22.88
N THR A 456 -16.64 30.38 23.98
CA THR A 456 -17.61 29.34 24.36
C THR A 456 -18.73 29.25 23.32
N GLN A 457 -19.24 30.40 22.87
CA GLN A 457 -20.31 30.49 21.88
C GLN A 457 -19.82 30.10 20.48
N VAL A 458 -18.60 30.49 20.10
CA VAL A 458 -17.99 30.05 18.85
C VAL A 458 -17.85 28.53 18.83
N THR A 459 -17.35 27.93 19.92
CA THR A 459 -17.23 26.47 20.05
C THR A 459 -18.60 25.79 19.99
N ALA A 460 -19.62 26.35 20.65
CA ALA A 460 -20.98 25.85 20.58
C ALA A 460 -21.58 25.95 19.16
N GLY A 461 -21.23 26.98 18.40
CA GLY A 461 -21.64 27.14 17.00
C GLY A 461 -21.00 26.11 16.08
N ILE A 462 -19.68 25.88 16.21
CA ILE A 462 -18.98 24.80 15.49
C ILE A 462 -19.62 23.44 15.81
N GLN A 463 -19.94 23.18 17.08
CA GLN A 463 -20.60 21.94 17.49
C GLN A 463 -22.03 21.83 16.93
N THR A 464 -22.77 22.94 16.88
CA THR A 464 -24.13 22.97 16.29
C THR A 464 -24.06 22.66 14.79
N PHE A 465 -23.11 23.26 14.07
CA PHE A 465 -22.84 22.93 12.68
C PHE A 465 -22.49 21.46 12.49
N LYS A 466 -21.53 20.93 13.26
CA LYS A 466 -21.14 19.51 13.27
C LYS A 466 -22.35 18.58 13.44
N ASN A 467 -23.20 18.87 14.42
CA ASN A 467 -24.39 18.06 14.71
C ASN A 467 -25.44 18.15 13.59
N ALA A 468 -25.59 19.31 12.96
CA ALA A 468 -26.60 19.55 11.93
C ALA A 468 -26.22 18.95 10.56
N THR A 469 -24.92 18.88 10.25
CA THR A 469 -24.41 18.36 8.97
C THR A 469 -24.01 16.89 9.03
N GLY A 470 -23.60 16.40 10.20
CA GLY A 470 -22.99 15.07 10.34
C GLY A 470 -21.53 15.00 9.87
N LEU A 471 -20.92 16.13 9.49
CA LEU A 471 -19.50 16.21 9.13
C LEU A 471 -18.61 15.95 10.34
N ASN A 472 -17.42 15.39 10.12
CA ASN A 472 -16.41 15.31 11.16
C ASN A 472 -15.55 16.58 11.18
N VAL A 473 -15.94 17.52 12.05
CA VAL A 473 -15.29 18.84 12.09
C VAL A 473 -14.03 18.84 12.96
N HIS A 474 -12.90 19.28 12.40
CA HIS A 474 -11.62 19.52 13.05
C HIS A 474 -11.37 21.03 13.20
N SER A 475 -11.26 21.52 14.44
CA SER A 475 -11.13 22.96 14.70
C SER A 475 -9.99 23.37 15.64
N ASN A 476 -9.05 22.46 15.91
CA ASN A 476 -7.93 22.70 16.83
C ASN A 476 -6.65 23.11 16.07
N TYR A 477 -6.77 24.00 15.07
CA TYR A 477 -5.65 24.52 14.30
C TYR A 477 -5.09 25.81 14.91
N ARG A 478 -3.81 26.04 14.69
CA ARG A 478 -3.09 27.30 14.95
C ARG A 478 -2.63 27.91 13.64
N GLU A 479 -2.28 29.19 13.68
CA GLU A 479 -1.80 29.91 12.50
C GLU A 479 -0.46 29.38 11.93
N ALA A 480 0.23 28.48 12.64
CA ALA A 480 1.45 27.85 12.16
C ALA A 480 1.20 26.55 11.36
N ASP A 481 -0.05 26.06 11.31
CA ASP A 481 -0.40 24.78 10.69
C ASP A 481 -0.80 24.90 9.20
N PHE A 482 -0.82 26.13 8.66
CA PHE A 482 -1.17 26.48 7.28
C PHE A 482 -0.52 27.81 6.90
N GLU A 483 -0.48 28.16 5.61
CA GLU A 483 0.10 29.43 5.17
C GLU A 483 -0.82 30.60 5.53
N GLN A 484 -0.28 31.59 6.25
CA GLN A 484 -1.09 32.74 6.62
C GLN A 484 -1.26 33.72 5.46
N ALA A 485 -2.50 34.13 5.24
CA ALA A 485 -2.82 35.38 4.59
C ALA A 485 -2.10 36.54 5.31
N SER A 486 -1.29 37.32 4.59
CA SER A 486 -0.57 38.47 5.19
C SER A 486 -1.48 39.65 5.53
N ASP A 487 -2.70 39.64 4.99
CA ASP A 487 -3.75 40.62 5.17
C ASP A 487 -5.08 39.86 5.16
N PRO A 488 -6.05 40.14 6.06
CA PRO A 488 -7.42 39.64 5.93
C PRO A 488 -8.07 39.84 4.55
N SER A 489 -7.61 40.79 3.71
CA SER A 489 -8.08 40.94 2.33
C SER A 489 -7.46 39.96 1.32
N ASP A 490 -6.46 39.18 1.75
CA ASP A 490 -5.80 38.16 0.96
C ASP A 490 -6.69 36.91 0.85
N ILE A 491 -7.24 36.74 -0.34
CA ILE A 491 -8.20 35.71 -0.70
C ILE A 491 -7.56 34.57 -1.49
N ASP A 492 -6.22 34.47 -1.49
CA ASP A 492 -5.50 33.45 -2.24
C ASP A 492 -5.81 32.05 -1.67
N PRO A 493 -6.48 31.17 -2.44
CA PRO A 493 -6.81 29.84 -1.97
C PRO A 493 -5.56 28.99 -1.68
N SER A 494 -4.44 29.21 -2.37
CA SER A 494 -3.22 28.40 -2.20
C SER A 494 -2.67 28.43 -0.76
N LYS A 495 -3.00 29.48 0.00
CA LYS A 495 -2.54 29.64 1.38
C LYS A 495 -3.31 28.80 2.40
N ARG A 496 -4.47 28.30 2.00
CA ARG A 496 -5.39 27.55 2.88
C ARG A 496 -5.47 26.08 2.53
N VAL A 497 -4.59 25.59 1.66
CA VAL A 497 -4.52 24.15 1.36
C VAL A 497 -4.11 23.42 2.64
N ILE A 498 -4.77 22.32 2.97
CA ILE A 498 -4.48 21.52 4.18
C ILE A 498 -3.71 20.24 3.87
N ASN A 499 -3.63 19.84 2.59
CA ASN A 499 -2.89 18.67 2.13
C ASN A 499 -1.72 19.07 1.21
N PHE A 500 -1.08 20.22 1.45
CA PHE A 500 -0.05 20.79 0.57
C PHE A 500 1.23 19.93 0.45
N ASN A 501 1.46 19.00 1.38
CA ASN A 501 2.59 18.07 1.36
C ASN A 501 2.20 16.71 0.75
N ALA A 502 1.33 16.70 -0.27
CA ALA A 502 0.74 15.50 -0.82
C ALA A 502 1.69 14.60 -1.65
N LEU A 503 1.33 13.32 -1.73
CA LEU A 503 1.94 12.34 -2.64
C LEU A 503 1.05 12.18 -3.89
N HIS A 504 1.52 12.66 -5.04
CA HIS A 504 0.74 12.59 -6.28
C HIS A 504 0.77 11.21 -6.97
N GLU A 505 1.74 10.35 -6.64
CA GLU A 505 1.92 9.06 -7.31
C GLU A 505 0.71 8.14 -7.08
N GLY A 506 0.21 7.54 -8.16
CA GLY A 506 -0.89 6.56 -8.09
C GLY A 506 -2.24 7.15 -7.70
N GLY A 507 -2.41 8.47 -7.77
CA GLY A 507 -3.67 9.14 -7.44
C GLY A 507 -3.95 9.26 -5.93
N ARG A 508 -2.91 9.18 -5.10
CA ARG A 508 -2.94 9.38 -3.63
C ARG A 508 -3.08 10.86 -3.21
N HIS A 509 -3.51 11.66 -4.16
CA HIS A 509 -3.90 13.04 -4.05
C HIS A 509 -4.82 13.33 -5.23
N ARG A 510 -6.05 13.74 -4.94
CA ARG A 510 -7.06 14.05 -5.97
C ARG A 510 -7.16 15.55 -6.22
N VAL A 511 -7.17 16.34 -5.15
CA VAL A 511 -7.39 17.78 -5.19
C VAL A 511 -6.73 18.46 -3.98
N ASP A 512 -6.31 19.71 -4.16
CA ASP A 512 -5.96 20.58 -3.04
C ASP A 512 -7.22 20.90 -2.24
N GLN A 513 -7.26 20.48 -0.98
CA GLN A 513 -8.40 20.63 -0.08
C GLN A 513 -8.15 21.81 0.87
N HIS A 514 -9.17 22.63 1.12
CA HIS A 514 -8.97 23.91 1.81
C HIS A 514 -9.56 23.96 3.23
N ILE A 515 -8.79 24.52 4.18
CA ILE A 515 -9.27 24.85 5.53
C ILE A 515 -10.12 26.12 5.52
N ILE A 516 -11.26 26.11 6.23
CA ILE A 516 -12.11 27.30 6.39
C ILE A 516 -11.55 28.22 7.47
N MET A 517 -11.41 29.51 7.13
CA MET A 517 -10.89 30.54 8.04
C MET A 517 -12.03 31.25 8.76
N LEU A 518 -12.26 30.93 10.03
CA LEU A 518 -13.26 31.61 10.87
C LEU A 518 -12.59 32.75 11.65
N MET A 519 -12.83 33.99 11.23
CA MET A 519 -12.10 35.18 11.67
C MET A 519 -13.02 36.23 12.31
N PRO A 520 -12.51 37.08 13.21
CA PRO A 520 -13.24 38.28 13.62
C PRO A 520 -13.35 39.26 12.45
N SER A 521 -14.48 39.96 12.33
CA SER A 521 -14.62 41.08 11.38
C SER A 521 -13.51 42.12 11.60
N ILE A 522 -12.88 42.57 10.50
CA ILE A 522 -11.86 43.63 10.51
C ILE A 522 -12.48 44.95 11.00
N ASN A 523 -13.75 45.19 10.69
CA ASN A 523 -14.49 46.33 11.21
C ASN A 523 -14.99 46.02 12.64
N PRO A 524 -14.46 46.68 13.68
CA PRO A 524 -14.86 46.42 15.06
C PRO A 524 -16.29 46.89 15.38
N LEU A 525 -16.90 47.67 14.48
CA LEU A 525 -18.28 48.12 14.59
C LEU A 525 -19.24 47.24 13.76
N SER A 526 -18.76 46.17 13.11
CA SER A 526 -19.64 45.30 12.34
C SER A 526 -20.56 44.51 13.26
N VAL A 527 -21.86 44.62 12.98
CA VAL A 527 -22.93 43.77 13.53
C VAL A 527 -23.28 42.62 12.60
N VAL A 528 -22.64 42.54 11.43
CA VAL A 528 -22.95 41.56 10.38
C VAL A 528 -21.81 40.56 10.29
N SER A 529 -22.18 39.28 10.35
CA SER A 529 -21.32 38.15 10.00
C SER A 529 -21.58 37.74 8.56
N GLN A 530 -20.57 37.20 7.90
CA GLN A 530 -20.67 36.80 6.50
C GLN A 530 -19.66 35.72 6.13
N THR A 531 -20.13 34.73 5.39
CA THR A 531 -19.29 33.83 4.59
C THR A 531 -18.99 34.46 3.24
N HIS A 532 -17.74 34.90 3.05
CA HIS A 532 -17.33 35.54 1.81
C HIS A 532 -17.39 34.56 0.65
N ARG A 533 -17.97 35.00 -0.48
CA ARG A 533 -18.16 34.19 -1.70
C ARG A 533 -18.94 32.89 -1.46
N GLY A 534 -19.66 32.79 -0.33
CA GLY A 534 -20.60 31.72 -0.08
C GLY A 534 -21.95 31.95 -0.76
N PRO A 535 -22.78 30.91 -0.88
CA PRO A 535 -22.47 29.52 -0.56
C PRO A 535 -21.58 28.84 -1.63
N SER A 536 -20.62 28.02 -1.21
CA SER A 536 -19.73 27.25 -2.10
C SER A 536 -18.95 26.17 -1.32
N SER A 537 -18.16 25.34 -2.03
CA SER A 537 -17.12 24.49 -1.43
C SER A 537 -15.91 25.31 -0.89
N PRO A 538 -15.11 24.77 0.03
CA PRO A 538 -14.03 25.46 0.75
C PRO A 538 -13.00 26.24 -0.09
N VAL A 539 -12.62 25.75 -1.27
CA VAL A 539 -11.66 26.45 -2.17
C VAL A 539 -12.11 27.87 -2.50
N ASN A 540 -13.41 28.07 -2.68
CA ASN A 540 -13.99 29.36 -3.05
C ASN A 540 -14.32 30.25 -1.85
N ILE A 541 -14.17 29.75 -0.62
CA ILE A 541 -14.51 30.47 0.62
C ILE A 541 -13.22 30.97 1.28
N PRO A 542 -12.79 32.21 1.00
CA PRO A 542 -11.55 32.72 1.56
C PRO A 542 -11.61 32.85 3.08
N MET A 543 -12.77 33.25 3.61
CA MET A 543 -12.99 33.37 5.05
C MET A 543 -14.48 33.44 5.40
N ILE A 544 -14.74 33.22 6.68
CA ILE A 544 -15.96 33.57 7.39
C ILE A 544 -15.62 34.67 8.39
N GLU A 545 -16.28 35.82 8.28
CA GLU A 545 -16.15 36.90 9.25
C GLU A 545 -17.29 36.87 10.26
N ILE A 546 -16.95 36.94 11.55
CA ILE A 546 -17.92 37.10 12.64
C ILE A 546 -17.93 38.56 13.11
N GLY A 547 -19.10 39.21 13.02
CA GLY A 547 -19.29 40.59 13.46
C GLY A 547 -19.00 40.77 14.95
N GLN A 548 -18.17 41.75 15.32
CA GLN A 548 -17.73 41.95 16.71
C GLN A 548 -18.84 42.50 17.62
N MET A 549 -19.86 43.12 17.04
CA MET A 549 -21.02 43.66 17.76
C MET A 549 -22.24 42.73 17.69
N THR A 550 -22.07 41.48 17.24
CA THR A 550 -23.11 40.46 17.28
C THR A 550 -23.54 40.21 18.73
N ASP A 551 -24.85 40.13 18.99
CA ASP A 551 -25.35 39.80 20.33
C ASP A 551 -24.70 38.51 20.82
N PRO A 552 -24.03 38.50 21.98
CA PRO A 552 -23.41 37.30 22.54
C PRO A 552 -24.36 36.10 22.65
N GLY A 553 -25.67 36.33 22.78
CA GLY A 553 -26.70 35.27 22.78
C GLY A 553 -26.90 34.59 21.42
N ASP A 554 -26.55 35.26 20.32
CA ASP A 554 -26.81 34.82 18.94
C ASP A 554 -25.55 34.24 18.25
N ILE A 555 -24.34 34.45 18.81
CA ILE A 555 -23.06 34.06 18.18
C ILE A 555 -23.01 32.58 17.77
N ALA A 556 -23.48 31.66 18.62
CA ALA A 556 -23.44 30.23 18.31
C ALA A 556 -24.27 29.88 17.07
N GLY A 557 -25.48 30.44 16.95
CA GLY A 557 -26.35 30.26 15.78
C GLY A 557 -25.73 30.87 14.53
N THR A 558 -25.16 32.07 14.66
CA THR A 558 -24.48 32.76 13.56
C THR A 558 -23.27 31.98 13.04
N VAL A 559 -22.39 31.48 13.93
CA VAL A 559 -21.25 30.66 13.51
C VAL A 559 -21.71 29.41 12.77
N ALA A 560 -22.74 28.72 13.27
CA ALA A 560 -23.27 27.54 12.60
C ALA A 560 -23.87 27.86 11.21
N HIS A 561 -24.59 28.98 11.12
CA HIS A 561 -25.17 29.49 9.88
C HIS A 561 -24.10 29.79 8.82
N GLU A 562 -23.08 30.56 9.19
CA GLU A 562 -22.02 30.94 8.26
C GLU A 562 -21.18 29.71 7.82
N LEU A 563 -20.88 28.77 8.72
CA LEU A 563 -20.20 27.52 8.36
C LEU A 563 -21.00 26.66 7.37
N ALA A 564 -22.34 26.72 7.42
CA ALA A 564 -23.16 26.02 6.44
C ALA A 564 -23.05 26.64 5.04
N HIS A 565 -22.87 27.96 4.93
CA HIS A 565 -22.54 28.59 3.65
C HIS A 565 -21.19 28.13 3.11
N SER A 566 -20.21 27.83 3.96
CA SER A 566 -18.91 27.29 3.51
C SER A 566 -18.96 25.81 3.10
N ALA A 567 -20.12 25.19 3.24
CA ALA A 567 -20.41 23.82 2.81
C ALA A 567 -21.53 23.82 1.74
N ASN A 568 -21.58 24.86 0.90
CA ASN A 568 -22.52 25.01 -0.22
C ASN A 568 -24.02 25.08 0.13
N VAL A 569 -24.39 25.42 1.37
CA VAL A 569 -25.81 25.53 1.74
C VAL A 569 -26.30 26.98 1.54
N PRO A 570 -27.22 27.29 0.59
CA PRO A 570 -27.73 28.64 0.37
C PRO A 570 -28.77 29.06 1.41
N HIS A 571 -28.97 30.37 1.57
CA HIS A 571 -30.10 30.91 2.33
C HIS A 571 -31.46 30.35 1.85
N HIS A 572 -32.44 30.31 2.75
CA HIS A 572 -33.83 29.99 2.39
C HIS A 572 -34.48 31.04 1.47
N GLY A 573 -33.98 32.27 1.47
CA GLY A 573 -34.41 33.36 0.58
C GLY A 573 -33.46 34.55 0.69
N GLU A 574 -33.64 35.58 -0.14
CA GLU A 574 -32.72 36.72 -0.20
C GLU A 574 -33.33 38.03 0.35
N ASN A 575 -34.64 38.06 0.60
CA ASN A 575 -35.40 39.25 0.97
C ASN A 575 -36.09 39.10 2.33
N GLY A 576 -37.05 40.00 2.62
CA GLY A 576 -38.02 39.82 3.70
C GLY A 576 -37.58 40.33 5.05
N HIS A 577 -36.58 41.20 5.10
CA HIS A 577 -36.11 41.84 6.33
C HIS A 577 -35.88 43.34 6.12
N ASP A 578 -36.03 44.10 7.19
CA ASP A 578 -35.55 45.48 7.34
C ASP A 578 -35.02 45.66 8.76
N PHE A 579 -34.07 46.57 8.93
CA PHE A 579 -33.55 46.97 10.22
C PHE A 579 -34.20 48.30 10.60
N VAL A 580 -34.88 48.31 11.73
CA VAL A 580 -35.68 49.47 12.15
C VAL A 580 -35.35 49.87 13.58
N THR A 581 -35.44 51.17 13.88
CA THR A 581 -35.45 51.67 15.26
C THR A 581 -36.85 52.17 15.58
N TRP A 582 -37.40 51.74 16.71
CA TRP A 582 -38.70 52.16 17.19
C TRP A 582 -38.55 53.12 18.37
N ILE A 583 -38.95 54.37 18.17
CA ILE A 583 -38.90 55.41 19.21
C ILE A 583 -40.28 55.53 19.84
N PRO A 584 -40.44 55.22 21.16
CA PRO A 584 -41.73 55.31 21.83
C PRO A 584 -42.26 56.73 21.83
N GLN A 585 -43.56 56.86 21.59
CA GLN A 585 -44.37 58.07 21.75
C GLN A 585 -45.39 57.86 22.87
N VAL A 586 -46.25 58.86 23.12
CA VAL A 586 -47.24 58.80 24.21
C VAL A 586 -48.24 57.65 24.03
N THR A 587 -48.63 57.34 22.79
CA THR A 587 -49.62 56.29 22.47
C THR A 587 -49.17 55.28 21.41
N ASP A 588 -48.06 55.53 20.73
CA ASP A 588 -47.61 54.83 19.52
C ASP A 588 -46.08 54.81 19.42
N TYR A 589 -45.52 54.41 18.28
CA TYR A 589 -44.09 54.46 18.01
C TYR A 589 -43.79 55.21 16.72
N LEU A 590 -42.58 55.75 16.64
CA LEU A 590 -42.01 56.26 15.39
C LEU A 590 -40.98 55.25 14.89
N GLU A 591 -41.25 54.62 13.74
CA GLU A 591 -40.35 53.70 13.06
C GLU A 591 -39.38 54.45 12.14
N ILE A 592 -38.09 54.20 12.31
CA ILE A 592 -37.03 54.72 11.45
C ILE A 592 -36.31 53.52 10.83
N SER A 593 -36.44 53.34 9.51
CA SER A 593 -35.63 52.35 8.77
C SER A 593 -34.18 52.81 8.74
N THR A 594 -33.25 51.90 9.03
CA THR A 594 -31.81 52.22 8.96
C THR A 594 -31.31 52.20 7.51
N ALA A 595 -32.04 51.57 6.58
CA ALA A 595 -31.69 51.49 5.17
C ALA A 595 -32.03 52.78 4.39
N THR A 596 -33.05 53.52 4.84
CA THR A 596 -33.43 54.81 4.25
C THR A 596 -33.70 55.82 5.36
N PRO A 597 -32.82 56.82 5.58
CA PRO A 597 -33.04 57.88 6.56
C PRO A 597 -34.14 58.83 6.05
N ALA A 598 -35.38 58.37 6.08
CA ALA A 598 -36.59 59.11 5.83
C ALA A 598 -37.11 59.72 7.16
N PRO A 599 -38.02 60.72 7.12
CA PRO A 599 -38.79 61.06 8.31
C PRO A 599 -39.49 59.80 8.83
N GLY A 600 -39.38 59.54 10.13
CA GLY A 600 -39.91 58.32 10.73
C GLY A 600 -41.42 58.16 10.48
N VAL A 601 -41.88 56.91 10.41
CA VAL A 601 -43.26 56.56 10.13
C VAL A 601 -43.97 56.22 11.45
N PRO A 602 -45.10 56.88 11.79
CA PRO A 602 -45.90 56.48 12.94
C PRO A 602 -46.43 55.06 12.76
N ILE A 603 -46.26 54.22 13.78
CA ILE A 603 -46.74 52.85 13.81
C ILE A 603 -47.44 52.52 15.13
N THR A 604 -48.36 51.57 15.09
CA THR A 604 -48.99 50.97 16.26
C THR A 604 -48.50 49.55 16.42
N LEU A 605 -48.05 49.19 17.63
CA LEU A 605 -47.59 47.84 17.93
C LEU A 605 -48.74 46.97 18.45
N ARG A 606 -48.85 45.77 17.86
CA ARG A 606 -49.75 44.71 18.31
C ARG A 606 -48.95 43.47 18.69
N MET A 607 -49.48 42.64 19.57
CA MET A 607 -48.90 41.34 19.88
C MET A 607 -49.17 40.36 18.73
N GLU A 608 -48.15 39.65 18.26
CA GLU A 608 -48.30 38.63 17.20
C GLU A 608 -49.09 37.40 17.68
N ALA A 609 -49.15 37.15 18.99
CA ALA A 609 -49.92 36.05 19.56
C ALA A 609 -51.44 36.31 19.51
N ASP A 610 -51.93 37.45 19.96
CA ASP A 610 -53.39 37.67 20.10
C ASP A 610 -53.92 38.92 19.39
N GLY A 611 -53.03 39.76 18.85
CA GLY A 611 -53.40 40.98 18.12
C GLY A 611 -53.82 42.14 19.03
N SER A 612 -53.76 41.94 20.35
CA SER A 612 -53.94 43.00 21.33
C SER A 612 -52.87 44.08 21.15
N LEU A 613 -53.13 45.29 21.67
CA LEU A 613 -52.11 46.35 21.67
C LEU A 613 -50.92 45.90 22.53
N ALA A 614 -49.72 45.98 21.97
CA ALA A 614 -48.51 45.66 22.71
C ALA A 614 -48.24 46.75 23.76
N PRO A 615 -47.71 46.40 24.94
CA PRO A 615 -47.33 47.39 25.94
C PRO A 615 -46.21 48.28 25.41
N ILE A 616 -46.15 49.54 25.88
CA ILE A 616 -45.00 50.40 25.60
C ILE A 616 -43.77 49.75 26.24
N LEU A 617 -42.86 49.28 25.42
CA LEU A 617 -41.55 48.74 25.79
C LEU A 617 -40.76 49.83 26.54
N ALA A 618 -40.45 49.57 27.81
CA ALA A 618 -39.79 50.50 28.72
C ALA A 618 -38.35 50.88 28.31
N ASN A 619 -37.72 50.05 27.46
CA ASN A 619 -36.42 50.31 26.86
C ASN A 619 -36.60 50.38 25.34
N PRO A 620 -36.23 51.50 24.67
CA PRO A 620 -36.19 51.52 23.21
C PRO A 620 -35.16 50.49 22.76
N LEU A 621 -35.60 49.46 22.03
CA LEU A 621 -34.71 48.48 21.42
C LEU A 621 -33.95 49.22 20.31
N GLN A 622 -32.64 49.42 20.53
CA GLN A 622 -31.76 49.99 19.51
C GLN A 622 -31.54 48.90 18.46
N MET A 623 -32.09 49.12 17.25
CA MET A 623 -32.04 48.21 16.10
C MET A 623 -32.82 46.88 16.27
N LEU A 624 -33.99 46.82 15.65
CA LEU A 624 -34.88 45.66 15.57
C LEU A 624 -34.84 45.06 14.18
N LEU A 625 -34.87 43.74 14.12
CA LEU A 625 -35.08 43.01 12.88
C LEU A 625 -36.57 42.84 12.62
N LEU A 626 -37.06 43.57 11.62
CA LEU A 626 -38.43 43.48 11.16
C LEU A 626 -38.52 42.52 9.98
N SER A 627 -39.32 41.46 10.11
CA SER A 627 -39.71 40.65 8.97
C SER A 627 -40.77 41.39 8.15
N ILE A 628 -40.57 41.41 6.84
CA ILE A 628 -41.50 42.02 5.88
C ILE A 628 -41.98 40.95 4.93
N GLU A 629 -43.30 40.90 4.72
CA GLU A 629 -43.91 40.01 3.74
C GLU A 629 -43.31 40.23 2.34
N VAL A 630 -42.73 39.17 1.78
CA VAL A 630 -42.03 39.21 0.49
C VAL A 630 -43.05 39.17 -0.63
N THR A 631 -43.07 40.23 -1.45
CA THR A 631 -43.96 40.35 -2.61
C THR A 631 -43.46 39.64 -3.86
N ASP A 632 -42.15 39.39 -3.95
CA ASP A 632 -41.52 38.61 -5.02
C ASP A 632 -41.34 37.14 -4.59
N PRO A 633 -42.24 36.23 -5.01
CA PRO A 633 -42.20 34.83 -4.58
C PRO A 633 -40.95 34.09 -5.07
N THR A 634 -40.22 34.63 -6.05
CA THR A 634 -38.98 34.00 -6.57
C THR A 634 -37.79 34.18 -5.63
N LYS A 635 -37.83 35.19 -4.76
CA LYS A 635 -36.73 35.51 -3.83
C LYS A 635 -36.95 34.95 -2.43
N GLY A 636 -38.21 34.80 -2.02
CA GLY A 636 -38.59 34.32 -0.69
C GLY A 636 -38.03 35.14 0.47
N SER A 637 -38.39 34.78 1.70
CA SER A 637 -37.90 35.41 2.91
C SER A 637 -36.65 34.71 3.44
N ARG A 638 -35.67 35.47 3.94
CA ARG A 638 -34.53 34.97 4.72
C ARG A 638 -34.98 34.25 6.01
N PHE A 639 -36.20 34.52 6.46
CA PHE A 639 -36.83 33.85 7.60
C PHE A 639 -37.76 32.70 7.20
N GLY A 640 -37.95 32.47 5.90
CA GLY A 640 -38.87 31.47 5.36
C GLY A 640 -38.38 30.04 5.56
N GLY A 641 -39.21 29.06 5.24
CA GLY A 641 -38.88 27.63 5.32
C GLY A 641 -38.98 27.06 6.74
N ASP A 642 -38.41 25.88 6.94
CA ASP A 642 -38.44 25.16 8.21
C ASP A 642 -37.75 25.97 9.32
N GLU A 643 -38.48 26.22 10.39
CA GLU A 643 -38.08 27.03 11.53
C GLU A 643 -36.97 26.42 12.38
N ASN A 644 -36.78 25.11 12.29
CA ASN A 644 -35.68 24.42 12.97
C ASN A 644 -34.39 24.46 12.14
N CYS A 645 -34.43 24.95 10.89
CA CYS A 645 -33.26 25.06 10.05
C CYS A 645 -32.37 26.23 10.48
N LEU A 646 -31.07 25.97 10.69
CA LEU A 646 -30.08 26.99 11.06
C LEU A 646 -29.81 28.01 9.95
N ILE A 647 -30.18 27.70 8.71
CA ILE A 647 -30.06 28.60 7.54
C ILE A 647 -31.11 29.70 7.56
N ARG A 648 -32.13 29.59 8.42
CA ARG A 648 -33.00 30.71 8.69
C ARG A 648 -32.19 31.80 9.38
N TYR A 649 -32.33 33.03 8.91
CA TYR A 649 -31.71 34.19 9.52
C TYR A 649 -32.17 34.35 10.98
N TYR A 650 -31.38 35.05 11.80
CA TYR A 650 -31.64 35.22 13.23
C TYR A 650 -33.07 35.68 13.48
N GLY A 651 -33.75 35.03 14.43
CA GLY A 651 -35.20 35.12 14.58
C GLY A 651 -35.73 36.56 14.62
N ALA A 652 -36.81 36.82 13.89
CA ALA A 652 -37.37 38.16 13.75
C ALA A 652 -37.94 38.68 15.08
N ASN A 653 -37.84 39.99 15.31
CA ASN A 653 -38.44 40.63 16.48
C ASN A 653 -39.92 40.96 16.26
N ALA A 654 -40.29 41.26 15.00
CA ALA A 654 -41.65 41.61 14.63
C ALA A 654 -41.91 41.26 13.16
N VAL A 655 -43.20 41.28 12.78
CA VAL A 655 -43.65 41.06 11.39
C VAL A 655 -44.49 42.24 10.90
N LYS A 656 -44.29 42.58 9.63
CA LYS A 656 -45.15 43.48 8.85
C LYS A 656 -45.77 42.70 7.69
N TRP A 657 -47.08 42.48 7.77
CA TRP A 657 -47.87 41.90 6.68
C TRP A 657 -48.45 42.97 5.78
N ASN A 658 -48.34 42.79 4.47
CA ASN A 658 -48.94 43.66 3.45
C ASN A 658 -50.47 43.56 3.44
N SER A 659 -51.01 42.45 3.93
CA SER A 659 -52.46 42.24 4.12
C SER A 659 -53.06 42.99 5.31
N LYS A 660 -52.24 43.57 6.18
CA LYS A 660 -52.65 44.36 7.34
C LYS A 660 -52.44 45.86 7.10
N PRO A 661 -53.09 46.76 7.86
CA PRO A 661 -52.89 48.19 7.72
C PRO A 661 -51.40 48.56 7.79
N SER A 662 -50.93 49.42 6.90
CA SER A 662 -49.50 49.74 6.73
C SER A 662 -48.83 50.33 7.98
N ALA A 663 -49.62 50.93 8.89
CA ALA A 663 -49.16 51.48 10.16
C ALA A 663 -49.03 50.43 11.28
N GLU A 664 -49.51 49.20 11.10
CA GLU A 664 -49.43 48.17 12.14
C GLU A 664 -48.14 47.34 12.04
N ARG A 665 -47.57 47.00 13.18
CA ARG A 665 -46.50 46.00 13.32
C ARG A 665 -46.89 44.98 14.38
N PHE A 666 -46.50 43.72 14.18
CA PHE A 666 -46.83 42.62 15.07
C PHE A 666 -45.59 42.12 15.79
N LEU A 667 -45.48 42.45 17.08
CA LEU A 667 -44.36 42.11 17.96
C LEU A 667 -44.38 40.62 18.33
N ILE A 668 -43.25 39.95 18.17
CA ILE A 668 -43.08 38.53 18.50
C ILE A 668 -42.50 38.40 19.91
N LEU A 669 -43.26 37.78 20.83
CA LEU A 669 -42.82 37.54 22.22
C LEU A 669 -43.17 36.11 22.67
N PRO A 670 -42.19 35.33 23.18
CA PRO A 670 -40.74 35.62 23.14
C PRO A 670 -40.20 35.69 21.70
N ARG A 671 -39.04 36.32 21.50
CA ARG A 671 -38.35 36.41 20.20
C ARG A 671 -38.15 35.00 19.62
N GLU A 672 -38.22 34.89 18.29
CA GLU A 672 -37.91 33.64 17.58
C GLU A 672 -36.50 33.15 17.92
N THR A 673 -36.37 31.86 18.23
CA THR A 673 -35.08 31.21 18.48
C THR A 673 -34.46 30.72 17.17
N PRO A 674 -33.14 30.87 16.96
CA PRO A 674 -32.45 30.29 15.80
C PRO A 674 -32.68 28.77 15.69
N GLY A 675 -32.70 28.28 14.45
CA GLY A 675 -32.72 26.85 14.17
C GLY A 675 -31.37 26.19 14.50
N THR A 676 -31.37 24.88 14.71
CA THR A 676 -30.17 24.11 15.08
C THR A 676 -29.95 22.88 14.19
N GLN A 677 -30.77 22.71 13.16
CA GLN A 677 -30.76 21.55 12.25
C GLN A 677 -30.66 22.01 10.79
N LEU A 678 -30.58 21.08 9.85
CA LEU A 678 -30.79 21.34 8.42
C LEU A 678 -32.11 20.75 7.96
N CYS A 679 -32.86 21.50 7.15
CA CYS A 679 -34.14 21.06 6.61
C CYS A 679 -33.96 20.04 5.48
N SER A 680 -34.94 19.15 5.31
CA SER A 680 -35.02 18.17 4.22
C SER A 680 -35.99 18.58 3.11
N ASP A 681 -36.62 19.75 3.23
CA ASP A 681 -37.51 20.34 2.23
C ASP A 681 -37.49 21.88 2.35
N GLY A 682 -38.23 22.56 1.48
CA GLY A 682 -38.40 24.02 1.52
C GLY A 682 -39.62 24.48 2.31
N LEU A 683 -40.35 23.59 2.99
CA LEU A 683 -41.64 23.91 3.56
C LEU A 683 -41.49 24.66 4.90
N GLY A 684 -42.11 25.84 4.99
CA GLY A 684 -42.45 26.45 6.28
C GLY A 684 -43.34 25.53 7.12
N LYS A 685 -42.94 25.30 8.38
CA LYS A 685 -43.68 24.49 9.37
C LYS A 685 -44.33 25.43 10.38
N THR A 686 -44.65 24.99 11.59
CA THR A 686 -45.26 25.78 12.69
C THR A 686 -45.82 27.17 12.35
N PHE A 687 -45.07 28.25 12.58
CA PHE A 687 -45.49 29.63 12.34
C PHE A 687 -45.23 30.12 10.91
N ASN A 688 -44.44 29.40 10.12
CA ASN A 688 -44.21 29.61 8.69
C ASN A 688 -45.19 28.81 7.80
N ALA A 689 -46.08 28.01 8.37
CA ALA A 689 -47.02 27.17 7.65
C ALA A 689 -48.05 28.04 6.95
N THR A 690 -48.48 27.60 5.76
CA THR A 690 -49.48 28.30 4.95
C THR A 690 -50.83 28.41 5.66
N VAL A 691 -51.13 27.47 6.57
CA VAL A 691 -52.31 27.46 7.44
C VAL A 691 -51.85 27.11 8.86
N ARG A 692 -52.20 27.95 9.84
CA ARG A 692 -51.84 27.76 11.25
C ARG A 692 -53.04 27.26 12.07
N PRO A 693 -53.12 25.96 12.41
CA PRO A 693 -54.26 25.38 13.11
C PRO A 693 -54.24 25.64 14.63
N ASP A 694 -53.12 26.11 15.18
CA ASP A 694 -52.88 26.39 16.60
C ASP A 694 -53.45 27.74 17.08
N TYR A 695 -53.95 28.57 16.17
CA TYR A 695 -54.61 29.83 16.50
C TYR A 695 -56.13 29.67 16.59
N SER A 696 -56.69 29.97 17.76
CA SER A 696 -58.15 30.05 17.93
C SER A 696 -58.74 31.24 17.13
N PRO A 697 -59.88 31.06 16.41
CA PRO A 697 -60.51 32.10 15.60
C PRO A 697 -60.85 33.39 16.39
N PRO A 698 -60.91 34.58 15.74
CA PRO A 698 -61.58 34.76 14.45
C PRO A 698 -60.72 35.20 13.25
N GLU A 699 -59.40 35.41 13.38
CA GLU A 699 -58.55 35.79 12.25
C GLU A 699 -57.53 34.70 11.92
N SER A 700 -57.66 34.07 10.75
CA SER A 700 -56.57 33.30 10.14
C SER A 700 -55.41 34.25 9.89
N ARG A 701 -54.35 34.19 10.71
CA ARG A 701 -53.16 35.01 10.48
C ARG A 701 -52.35 34.42 9.33
N PRO A 702 -51.76 35.27 8.46
CA PRO A 702 -50.84 34.78 7.43
C PRO A 702 -49.66 34.05 8.06
N SER A 703 -49.02 33.19 7.28
CA SER A 703 -47.67 32.71 7.58
C SER A 703 -46.75 33.89 7.92
N ARG A 704 -45.85 33.73 8.90
CA ARG A 704 -44.91 34.81 9.23
C ARG A 704 -43.99 35.10 8.06
N HIS A 705 -43.35 34.05 7.54
CA HIS A 705 -42.27 34.19 6.55
C HIS A 705 -42.45 33.33 5.30
N GLY A 706 -43.42 32.42 5.30
CA GLY A 706 -43.71 31.51 4.19
C GLY A 706 -42.76 30.33 4.08
N HIS A 707 -42.89 29.59 2.97
CA HIS A 707 -41.92 28.57 2.57
C HIS A 707 -40.59 29.21 2.15
N ALA A 708 -39.53 28.41 2.05
CA ALA A 708 -38.30 28.83 1.39
C ALA A 708 -38.58 29.19 -0.08
N ALA A 709 -37.74 30.04 -0.67
CA ALA A 709 -37.87 30.43 -2.07
C ALA A 709 -37.78 29.19 -3.00
N PRO A 710 -38.30 29.29 -4.24
CA PRO A 710 -38.13 28.24 -5.24
C PRO A 710 -36.66 27.83 -5.37
N ASN A 711 -36.40 26.53 -5.41
CA ASN A 711 -35.04 25.96 -5.44
C ASN A 711 -34.16 26.33 -4.23
N ARG A 712 -34.74 26.74 -3.09
CA ARG A 712 -34.09 26.87 -1.77
C ARG A 712 -34.63 25.82 -0.78
N GLY A 713 -34.11 25.84 0.44
CA GLY A 713 -34.38 24.79 1.44
C GLY A 713 -33.77 23.45 1.01
N ASN A 714 -34.26 22.35 1.60
CA ASN A 714 -33.63 21.03 1.45
C ASN A 714 -32.13 21.06 1.75
N CYS A 715 -31.75 21.82 2.78
CA CYS A 715 -30.37 22.18 3.08
C CYS A 715 -29.48 20.97 3.37
N ILE A 716 -30.03 19.90 3.95
CA ILE A 716 -29.25 18.68 4.26
C ILE A 716 -28.71 17.99 3.00
N HIS A 717 -29.39 18.15 1.86
CA HIS A 717 -28.98 17.56 0.57
C HIS A 717 -28.23 18.55 -0.33
N ARG A 718 -27.62 19.60 0.25
CA ARG A 718 -26.81 20.57 -0.49
C ARG A 718 -25.36 20.62 -0.04
N ILE A 719 -25.05 19.90 1.03
CA ILE A 719 -23.71 19.88 1.63
C ILE A 719 -22.74 19.36 0.58
N CYS A 720 -21.73 20.16 0.25
CA CYS A 720 -20.59 19.76 -0.54
C CYS A 720 -19.37 20.47 0.00
N ILE A 721 -18.38 19.69 0.42
CA ILE A 721 -17.12 20.20 0.96
C ILE A 721 -15.90 19.68 0.21
N ASN A 722 -16.07 18.72 -0.70
CA ASN A 722 -15.02 18.23 -1.58
C ASN A 722 -14.71 19.28 -2.66
N ASP A 723 -13.47 19.80 -2.67
CA ASP A 723 -13.06 20.83 -3.62
C ASP A 723 -12.90 20.32 -5.07
N ALA A 724 -12.90 19.00 -5.29
CA ALA A 724 -12.97 18.41 -6.64
C ALA A 724 -14.31 18.69 -7.34
N HIS A 725 -15.35 19.00 -6.56
CA HIS A 725 -16.71 19.27 -7.03
C HIS A 725 -17.09 20.75 -6.92
N ALA A 726 -16.11 21.65 -7.00
CA ALA A 726 -16.26 23.08 -6.77
C ALA A 726 -17.58 23.67 -7.32
N HIS A 727 -18.46 24.04 -6.39
CA HIS A 727 -19.69 24.75 -6.73
C HIS A 727 -19.35 26.21 -7.02
N ILE A 728 -19.91 26.77 -8.09
CA ILE A 728 -19.70 28.19 -8.39
C ILE A 728 -20.49 29.02 -7.37
N PRO A 729 -19.88 30.05 -6.72
CA PRO A 729 -20.60 30.94 -5.83
C PRO A 729 -21.87 31.49 -6.49
N GLN A 730 -23.02 31.34 -5.85
CA GLN A 730 -24.31 31.79 -6.40
C GLN A 730 -24.41 33.32 -6.56
N ASN A 731 -23.47 34.05 -5.94
CA ASN A 731 -23.34 35.51 -6.01
C ASN A 731 -22.03 35.95 -6.69
N ALA A 732 -21.38 35.09 -7.49
CA ALA A 732 -20.27 35.53 -8.33
C ALA A 732 -20.79 36.59 -9.34
N PRO A 733 -20.10 37.75 -9.47
CA PRO A 733 -20.48 38.78 -10.43
C PRO A 733 -20.49 38.30 -11.88
#